data_AF-A0A926JYZ5-F1
#
_entry.id   AF-A0A926JYZ5-F1
#
_cell.length_a   1.000
_cell.length_b   1.000
_cell.length_c   1.000
_cell.angle_alpha   90.00
_cell.angle_beta   90.00
_cell.angle_gamma   90.00
#
_symmetry.space_group_name_H-M   'P 1'
#
loop_
_entity.id
_entity.type
_entity.pdbx_description
1 polymer ?
#
loop_
_entity_poly.entity_id
_entity_poly.type
_entity_poly.pdbx_seq_one_letter_code
_entity_poly.pdbx_strand_id
1 'polypeptide(L)'
;MNATSPRRGRRAVAATAAAILSLSTLGGVLATPALAHDGVDHGIEPALDWSNYEKITLTKDTGEPIDLAVLPDRRVLTTARNGDVRLVDPDTGVTKVVNTLPVYNNSEDGLQTVTLDPDFATNKWVYLYYAPKTMTAPYPTTTPSGSAPNSLPAGADASYWDQWKGYNQLSRFTWDDAADKIDLSTEQVIIKVETQRGQCCHVAGDVDFDADGNLYLSTGDNTPASAPGANGFAPNNNTPGFNPGFDSRRGAGNTNDLRGKILRIHPEAEGGYTIPPGNLFPEGTAKTRPEIFVMGVRNPFRIDVDPQANSVTWGDYGPDAGAPDPQRGPMGYVEWQTTAITKPINGGWPYCTADAKNYNEWDFATATPGPFFDCAAGAKNNSTLNTGLAVVPPATAATLYYGDNNTHQPWPELTDFSAAGGQGPMGGPVYHYDADSTSTTKFPAYWDSKAFFAEFSQDYLAVFDVQWPDGPVDHITNFLPNADLETNGQPITDSPIDIEFGPDGSLYVLDYGDGFFRANPDAGLYRIDYSPGNKAPQPKISANPISSSSAPLTVQFDGSDSVDPEAAALTFEWDFDGNGTFDATGAKTSFTYTELGRYPARLRVTDPEGRRGLTSTSISVGNVAPTVTIANPPSGAFFDWGQAVPFSVTTSDPEDGTATVCPRVSWTFGLGHDAHAHPLSQGTGCQFAIPTPADATQHGETENIFGVVVITYTDNGANGLPGATTTEQLVLNPKKQEAEWADATEGVELTNDDTASGLRKVTSFDAGDWLAWDPANLVGVTGVTTRASGSGTLSLRWSSPTATPFGTIAVDGAGWTNATATLSSKPAGTGRLYVTSTGGVVLDSLGFVGDGGADVTPPAVSATLNPAAPNGANGWYTSNVTVTVNATDNGTVASRQRSTDGGATWVNANTALTIATEGTTTVLYRATDNGGNVSEVGSVTVKRDTSQPAIAVSGATDGASVGDSGNVTWTATDGASGIDTVSARVDGAAVPADQPLALWKLTLGSHTLVVTAKDRAGLVRTTTTTFTTTTSLTELTKLTERLAREGLVTRSGETLLEKRLQQAAKNVAAGRKDAAISQLQEFVVLAKSAANVSDTTASAALQRDADAVIASLR
;
A
#
# COMPACT_ATOMS: atom_id res chain seq x y z
N MET A 1 -11.38 -74.20 60.86
CA MET A 1 -10.72 -74.76 62.06
C MET A 1 -9.37 -74.08 62.25
N ASN A 2 -9.07 -73.73 63.50
CA ASN A 2 -7.93 -72.94 63.92
C ASN A 2 -6.56 -73.56 63.58
N ALA A 3 -5.69 -72.70 63.04
CA ALA A 3 -4.30 -72.41 63.40
C ALA A 3 -3.31 -73.52 63.82
N THR A 4 -2.13 -73.51 63.17
CA THR A 4 -0.76 -73.58 63.76
C THR A 4 0.26 -73.29 62.62
N SER A 5 1.00 -72.16 62.56
CA SER A 5 2.19 -71.72 63.36
C SER A 5 3.49 -72.51 63.03
N PRO A 6 4.74 -72.01 63.24
CA PRO A 6 5.35 -70.70 62.92
C PRO A 6 6.85 -70.72 62.47
N ARG A 7 7.34 -69.55 62.02
CA ARG A 7 8.63 -68.83 62.25
C ARG A 7 10.00 -69.57 62.34
N ARG A 8 10.97 -69.02 61.58
CA ARG A 8 12.34 -68.50 61.94
C ARG A 8 13.18 -68.47 60.63
N GLY A 9 14.09 -67.56 60.29
CA GLY A 9 14.71 -66.39 60.91
C GLY A 9 16.15 -66.20 60.37
N ARG A 10 16.44 -64.99 59.85
CA ARG A 10 17.76 -64.27 59.80
C ARG A 10 18.92 -64.66 58.84
N ARG A 11 19.30 -63.61 58.06
CA ARG A 11 20.62 -62.95 57.87
C ARG A 11 21.69 -63.51 56.87
N ALA A 12 21.93 -62.69 55.84
CA ALA A 12 23.16 -61.94 55.50
C ALA A 12 24.36 -62.59 54.74
N VAL A 13 24.59 -62.04 53.52
CA VAL A 13 25.84 -61.45 52.96
C VAL A 13 26.89 -62.29 52.19
N ALA A 14 27.28 -61.71 51.03
CA ALA A 14 28.51 -61.80 50.20
C ALA A 14 28.62 -62.98 49.18
N ALA A 15 29.24 -62.87 47.99
CA ALA A 15 29.70 -61.82 47.06
C ALA A 15 30.48 -62.54 45.91
N THR A 16 30.32 -62.15 44.63
CA THR A 16 31.29 -62.12 43.48
C THR A 16 30.52 -62.13 42.12
N ALA A 17 30.54 -61.04 41.32
CA ALA A 17 31.41 -60.73 40.15
C ALA A 17 31.27 -61.74 38.97
N ALA A 18 31.06 -61.42 37.68
CA ALA A 18 31.12 -60.18 36.89
C ALA A 18 30.44 -60.38 35.49
N ALA A 19 30.28 -59.26 34.76
CA ALA A 19 30.26 -59.07 33.29
C ALA A 19 28.94 -58.59 32.61
N ILE A 20 28.88 -57.26 32.40
CA ILE A 20 28.56 -56.50 31.16
C ILE A 20 27.38 -56.98 30.29
N LEU A 21 26.28 -56.22 30.29
CA LEU A 21 25.80 -55.47 29.10
C LEU A 21 24.72 -54.46 29.53
N SER A 22 24.97 -53.19 29.24
CA SER A 22 24.06 -52.06 29.45
C SER A 22 23.10 -51.94 28.27
N LEU A 23 21.79 -52.08 28.49
CA LEU A 23 20.76 -51.50 27.63
C LEU A 23 19.65 -50.93 28.53
N SER A 24 19.64 -49.62 28.62
CA SER A 24 18.54 -48.79 29.14
C SER A 24 17.39 -48.82 28.14
N THR A 25 16.29 -49.47 28.50
CA THR A 25 15.03 -49.35 27.77
C THR A 25 14.29 -48.11 28.24
N LEU A 26 14.22 -47.11 27.36
CA LEU A 26 13.25 -46.01 27.44
C LEU A 26 11.84 -46.61 27.46
N GLY A 27 11.04 -46.21 28.45
CA GLY A 27 9.59 -46.37 28.39
C GLY A 27 9.03 -45.34 27.42
N GLY A 28 8.82 -45.76 26.18
CA GLY A 28 7.95 -45.05 25.25
C GLY A 28 6.51 -45.33 25.64
N VAL A 29 5.82 -44.33 26.20
CA VAL A 29 4.36 -44.33 26.24
C VAL A 29 3.92 -44.00 24.82
N LEU A 30 3.58 -45.03 24.05
CA LEU A 30 2.86 -44.86 22.79
C LEU A 30 1.47 -44.34 23.15
N ALA A 31 1.19 -43.08 22.81
CA ALA A 31 -0.17 -42.56 22.80
C ALA A 31 -0.97 -43.42 21.82
N THR A 32 -2.00 -44.10 22.32
CA THR A 32 -3.00 -44.74 21.49
C THR A 32 -3.85 -43.65 20.84
N PRO A 33 -4.16 -43.73 19.53
CA PRO A 33 -5.14 -42.83 18.93
C PRO A 33 -6.47 -42.99 19.66
N ALA A 34 -7.11 -41.88 19.99
CA ALA A 34 -8.47 -41.88 20.51
C ALA A 34 -9.36 -42.56 19.47
N LEU A 35 -9.94 -43.70 19.86
CA LEU A 35 -10.99 -44.35 19.08
C LEU A 35 -12.27 -43.54 19.31
N ALA A 36 -12.95 -43.18 18.21
CA ALA A 36 -14.34 -42.73 18.25
C ALA A 36 -15.15 -43.71 19.12
N HIS A 37 -15.75 -43.20 20.18
CA HIS A 37 -16.54 -44.00 21.09
C HIS A 37 -17.98 -44.12 20.57
N ASP A 38 -18.46 -45.36 20.57
CA ASP A 38 -19.74 -45.81 20.03
C ASP A 38 -20.94 -45.01 20.54
N GLY A 39 -21.85 -44.72 19.60
CA GLY A 39 -23.12 -44.04 19.81
C GLY A 39 -23.95 -44.66 20.94
N VAL A 40 -23.91 -43.99 22.09
CA VAL A 40 -24.99 -44.05 23.06
C VAL A 40 -26.13 -43.27 22.44
N ASP A 41 -27.23 -43.97 22.15
CA ASP A 41 -28.52 -43.38 21.80
C ASP A 41 -29.01 -42.54 22.99
N HIS A 42 -28.56 -41.29 23.04
CA HIS A 42 -29.14 -40.24 23.86
C HIS A 42 -30.49 -39.95 23.21
N GLY A 43 -31.59 -40.45 23.79
CA GLY A 43 -32.93 -40.11 23.30
C GLY A 43 -33.06 -38.60 23.09
N ILE A 44 -33.77 -38.17 22.03
CA ILE A 44 -33.89 -36.79 21.52
C ILE A 44 -33.55 -35.72 22.58
N GLU A 45 -32.30 -35.25 22.59
CA GLU A 45 -31.86 -34.12 23.41
C GLU A 45 -32.42 -32.84 22.77
N PRO A 46 -33.38 -32.12 23.40
CA PRO A 46 -34.04 -30.97 22.76
C PRO A 46 -33.09 -29.83 22.41
N ALA A 47 -31.93 -29.75 23.08
CA ALA A 47 -30.89 -28.79 22.79
C ALA A 47 -30.16 -29.06 21.45
N LEU A 48 -30.22 -30.30 20.93
CA LEU A 48 -29.61 -30.70 19.65
C LEU A 48 -30.65 -30.77 18.51
N ASP A 49 -31.90 -30.41 18.79
CA ASP A 49 -32.91 -30.22 17.76
C ASP A 49 -32.82 -28.77 17.25
N TRP A 50 -32.18 -28.61 16.10
CA TRP A 50 -31.91 -27.30 15.48
C TRP A 50 -33.18 -26.54 15.12
N SER A 51 -34.31 -27.23 14.97
CA SER A 51 -35.61 -26.58 14.81
C SER A 51 -36.06 -25.83 16.06
N ASN A 52 -35.41 -26.00 17.21
CA ASN A 52 -35.66 -25.21 18.42
C ASN A 52 -34.87 -23.90 18.48
N TYR A 53 -34.03 -23.59 17.50
CA TYR A 53 -33.29 -22.32 17.47
C TYR A 53 -33.80 -21.41 16.36
N GLU A 54 -33.59 -20.10 16.53
CA GLU A 54 -33.75 -19.12 15.46
C GLU A 54 -32.58 -18.15 15.41
N LYS A 55 -31.95 -18.01 14.24
CA LYS A 55 -31.00 -16.94 13.91
C LYS A 55 -31.77 -15.74 13.35
N ILE A 56 -31.84 -14.67 14.13
CA ILE A 56 -32.61 -13.45 13.84
C ILE A 56 -31.67 -12.37 13.34
N THR A 57 -31.90 -11.83 12.15
CA THR A 57 -31.16 -10.67 11.62
C THR A 57 -31.49 -9.42 12.43
N LEU A 58 -30.48 -8.81 13.05
CA LEU A 58 -30.62 -7.53 13.75
C LEU A 58 -30.33 -6.36 12.81
N THR A 59 -29.28 -6.46 11.99
CA THR A 59 -28.95 -5.47 10.97
C THR A 59 -28.04 -6.03 9.89
N LYS A 60 -28.09 -5.40 8.71
CA LYS A 60 -27.14 -5.59 7.60
C LYS A 60 -26.23 -4.36 7.40
N ASP A 61 -26.39 -3.32 8.21
CA ASP A 61 -25.56 -2.11 8.18
C ASP A 61 -24.42 -2.19 9.19
N THR A 62 -23.45 -3.07 8.94
CA THR A 62 -22.34 -3.35 9.88
C THR A 62 -21.03 -2.61 9.53
N GLY A 63 -20.91 -2.06 8.33
CA GLY A 63 -19.63 -1.55 7.82
C GLY A 63 -18.73 -2.70 7.38
N GLU A 64 -17.41 -2.56 7.49
CA GLU A 64 -16.45 -3.69 7.47
C GLU A 64 -16.30 -4.17 8.92
N PRO A 65 -17.18 -5.07 9.41
CA PRO A 65 -17.26 -5.40 10.82
C PRO A 65 -15.97 -6.04 11.33
N ILE A 66 -15.59 -5.74 12.56
CA ILE A 66 -14.52 -6.47 13.24
C ILE A 66 -15.07 -7.11 14.50
N ASP A 67 -15.60 -6.32 15.44
CA ASP A 67 -15.91 -6.74 16.81
C ASP A 67 -17.30 -6.30 17.26
N LEU A 68 -17.87 -6.97 18.27
CA LEU A 68 -19.14 -6.62 18.89
C LEU A 68 -19.06 -6.58 20.43
N ALA A 69 -19.95 -5.80 21.04
CA ALA A 69 -20.18 -5.79 22.47
C ALA A 69 -21.66 -5.62 22.81
N VAL A 70 -22.25 -6.54 23.58
CA VAL A 70 -23.67 -6.49 23.97
C VAL A 70 -23.86 -5.69 25.26
N LEU A 71 -24.62 -4.59 25.20
CA LEU A 71 -24.94 -3.76 26.36
C LEU A 71 -25.92 -4.47 27.31
N PRO A 72 -25.97 -4.08 28.60
CA PRO A 72 -26.93 -4.63 29.57
C PRO A 72 -28.41 -4.48 29.17
N ASP A 73 -28.74 -3.54 28.27
CA ASP A 73 -30.08 -3.34 27.74
C ASP A 73 -30.34 -4.06 26.39
N ARG A 74 -29.39 -4.91 25.97
CA ARG A 74 -29.37 -5.70 24.73
C ARG A 74 -29.08 -4.92 23.44
N ARG A 75 -28.83 -3.60 23.52
CA ARG A 75 -28.27 -2.89 22.36
C ARG A 75 -26.86 -3.40 22.10
N VAL A 76 -26.39 -3.34 20.87
CA VAL A 76 -25.09 -3.92 20.49
C VAL A 76 -24.21 -2.82 19.92
N LEU A 77 -23.01 -2.66 20.46
CA LEU A 77 -21.96 -1.90 19.81
C LEU A 77 -21.22 -2.79 18.82
N THR A 78 -20.89 -2.27 17.65
CA THR A 78 -19.97 -2.94 16.73
C THR A 78 -18.90 -1.99 16.24
N THR A 79 -17.70 -2.51 15.97
CA THR A 79 -16.64 -1.77 15.30
C THR A 79 -16.63 -2.07 13.81
N ALA A 80 -16.20 -1.09 13.02
CA ALA A 80 -15.70 -1.36 11.68
C ALA A 80 -14.25 -0.89 11.54
N ARG A 81 -13.47 -1.58 10.72
CA ARG A 81 -12.01 -1.36 10.59
C ARG A 81 -11.65 0.07 10.21
N ASN A 82 -12.54 0.75 9.48
CA ASN A 82 -12.40 2.16 9.07
C ASN A 82 -12.42 3.18 10.24
N GLY A 83 -12.71 2.75 11.47
CA GLY A 83 -12.75 3.58 12.66
C GLY A 83 -14.16 3.88 13.17
N ASP A 84 -15.21 3.40 12.52
CA ASP A 84 -16.59 3.61 12.96
C ASP A 84 -16.96 2.69 14.14
N VAL A 85 -17.68 3.26 15.11
CA VAL A 85 -18.42 2.52 16.13
C VAL A 85 -19.91 2.69 15.83
N ARG A 86 -20.64 1.58 15.74
CA ARG A 86 -22.08 1.56 15.47
C ARG A 86 -22.84 1.10 16.71
N LEU A 87 -24.06 1.60 16.90
CA LEU A 87 -25.01 1.12 17.89
C LEU A 87 -26.22 0.54 17.15
N VAL A 88 -26.50 -0.74 17.40
CA VAL A 88 -27.66 -1.47 16.91
C VAL A 88 -28.66 -1.61 18.05
N ASP A 89 -29.91 -1.24 17.80
CA ASP A 89 -31.01 -1.44 18.73
C ASP A 89 -31.96 -2.54 18.21
N PRO A 90 -31.91 -3.75 18.81
CA PRO A 90 -32.75 -4.88 18.39
C PRO A 90 -34.26 -4.65 18.54
N ASP A 91 -34.69 -3.80 19.48
CA ASP A 91 -36.12 -3.56 19.72
C ASP A 91 -36.70 -2.61 18.67
N THR A 92 -35.86 -1.77 18.05
CA THR A 92 -36.25 -0.81 17.03
C THR A 92 -35.82 -1.19 15.62
N GLY A 93 -34.86 -2.10 15.46
CA GLY A 93 -34.23 -2.48 14.18
C GLY A 93 -33.36 -1.38 13.56
N VAL A 94 -32.96 -0.38 14.36
CA VAL A 94 -32.18 0.78 13.90
C VAL A 94 -30.70 0.57 14.18
N THR A 95 -29.85 0.88 13.19
CA THR A 95 -28.41 0.98 13.35
C THR A 95 -27.96 2.41 13.09
N LYS A 96 -27.03 2.93 13.92
CA LYS A 96 -26.44 4.26 13.75
C LYS A 96 -24.93 4.21 13.98
N VAL A 97 -24.16 4.92 13.16
CA VAL A 97 -22.77 5.26 13.49
C VAL A 97 -22.79 6.30 14.62
N VAL A 98 -22.27 5.93 15.80
CA VAL A 98 -22.27 6.78 17.00
C VAL A 98 -20.95 7.54 17.18
N ASN A 99 -19.85 6.98 16.68
CA ASN A 99 -18.51 7.58 16.72
C ASN A 99 -17.69 7.16 15.49
N THR A 100 -16.71 7.99 15.10
CA THR A 100 -15.68 7.64 14.10
C THR A 100 -14.32 8.10 14.62
N LEU A 101 -13.36 7.18 14.72
CA LEU A 101 -11.98 7.45 15.15
C LEU A 101 -11.05 7.63 13.94
N PRO A 102 -10.10 8.59 13.99
CA PRO A 102 -9.09 8.71 12.95
C PRO A 102 -8.03 7.61 13.09
N VAL A 103 -8.16 6.55 12.29
CA VAL A 103 -7.26 5.40 12.31
C VAL A 103 -6.30 5.36 11.13
N TYR A 104 -5.15 4.71 11.32
CA TYR A 104 -4.33 4.18 10.24
C TYR A 104 -4.91 2.82 9.85
N ASN A 105 -5.33 2.66 8.59
CA ASN A 105 -6.12 1.52 8.13
C ASN A 105 -5.51 0.77 6.94
N ASN A 106 -4.17 0.78 6.83
CA ASN A 106 -3.46 0.01 5.82
C ASN A 106 -3.30 -1.44 6.28
N SER A 107 -3.52 -2.41 5.40
CA SER A 107 -3.53 -3.83 5.78
C SER A 107 -4.56 -4.06 6.90
N GLU A 108 -4.33 -5.00 7.82
CA GLU A 108 -5.28 -5.34 8.89
C GLU A 108 -5.40 -4.27 9.99
N ASP A 109 -4.60 -3.20 9.93
CA ASP A 109 -4.75 -2.10 10.88
C ASP A 109 -6.08 -1.37 10.71
N GLY A 110 -6.51 -0.73 11.80
CA GLY A 110 -7.76 -0.01 11.90
C GLY A 110 -8.24 0.08 13.34
N LEU A 111 -9.55 0.23 13.51
CA LEU A 111 -10.22 -0.05 14.79
C LEU A 111 -10.50 -1.56 14.86
N GLN A 112 -10.01 -2.21 15.91
CA GLN A 112 -10.19 -3.64 16.13
C GLN A 112 -11.37 -3.86 17.07
N THR A 113 -11.20 -3.54 18.34
CA THR A 113 -12.09 -4.02 19.41
C THR A 113 -12.93 -2.92 20.04
N VAL A 114 -14.11 -3.33 20.52
CA VAL A 114 -14.98 -2.63 21.48
C VAL A 114 -15.33 -3.60 22.62
N THR A 115 -14.97 -3.25 23.85
CA THR A 115 -15.28 -4.10 25.02
C THR A 115 -15.88 -3.25 26.13
N LEU A 116 -16.87 -3.77 26.84
CA LEU A 116 -17.44 -3.12 28.01
C LEU A 116 -16.64 -3.49 29.26
N ASP A 117 -16.46 -2.53 30.16
CA ASP A 117 -15.96 -2.84 31.49
C ASP A 117 -16.93 -3.78 32.24
N PRO A 118 -16.46 -4.76 33.04
CA PRO A 118 -17.35 -5.64 33.79
C PRO A 118 -18.37 -4.90 34.68
N ASP A 119 -18.02 -3.70 35.15
CA ASP A 119 -18.87 -2.82 35.95
C ASP A 119 -19.59 -1.74 35.11
N PHE A 120 -19.71 -1.92 33.78
CA PHE A 120 -20.24 -0.94 32.81
C PHE A 120 -21.58 -0.33 33.23
N ALA A 121 -22.48 -1.14 33.81
CA ALA A 121 -23.78 -0.67 34.30
C ALA A 121 -23.67 0.51 35.30
N THR A 122 -22.53 0.62 35.99
CA THR A 122 -22.25 1.67 36.97
C THR A 122 -21.20 2.68 36.51
N ASN A 123 -20.09 2.22 35.92
CA ASN A 123 -18.94 3.07 35.62
C ASN A 123 -18.92 3.60 34.19
N LYS A 124 -19.69 2.99 33.29
CA LYS A 124 -19.85 3.37 31.88
C LYS A 124 -18.56 3.36 31.06
N TRP A 125 -17.55 2.59 31.46
CA TRP A 125 -16.29 2.48 30.70
C TRP A 125 -16.43 1.56 29.49
N VAL A 126 -15.94 2.03 28.34
CA VAL A 126 -15.84 1.29 27.07
C VAL A 126 -14.38 1.33 26.62
N TYR A 127 -13.82 0.18 26.29
CA TYR A 127 -12.45 0.02 25.82
C TYR A 127 -12.44 -0.11 24.30
N LEU A 128 -11.47 0.57 23.65
CA LEU A 128 -11.23 0.47 22.21
C LEU A 128 -9.74 0.18 21.96
N TYR A 129 -9.45 -0.78 21.08
CA TYR A 129 -8.10 -1.06 20.58
C TYR A 129 -7.97 -0.65 19.12
N TYR A 130 -7.04 0.24 18.80
CA TYR A 130 -6.94 0.81 17.45
C TYR A 130 -5.53 1.24 17.07
N ALA A 131 -5.32 1.35 15.76
CA ALA A 131 -4.14 1.94 15.12
C ALA A 131 -4.34 3.46 14.95
N PRO A 132 -3.77 4.34 15.81
CA PRO A 132 -3.96 5.77 15.69
C PRO A 132 -3.34 6.33 14.41
N LYS A 133 -4.06 7.20 13.70
CA LYS A 133 -3.54 7.87 12.50
C LYS A 133 -2.37 8.81 12.80
N THR A 134 -2.36 9.40 13.99
CA THR A 134 -1.30 10.30 14.46
C THR A 134 -0.72 9.77 15.76
N MET A 135 0.60 9.66 15.81
CA MET A 135 1.32 9.07 16.93
C MET A 135 2.17 10.10 17.67
N THR A 136 2.50 9.78 18.92
CA THR A 136 3.36 10.60 19.77
C THR A 136 4.80 10.12 19.74
N ALA A 137 5.76 11.03 19.95
CA ALA A 137 7.18 10.69 20.10
C ALA A 137 7.40 9.56 21.13
N PRO A 138 8.42 8.68 20.93
CA PRO A 138 9.50 8.77 19.95
C PRO A 138 9.14 8.23 18.54
N TYR A 139 7.89 7.81 18.32
CA TYR A 139 7.42 7.36 17.02
C TYR A 139 7.29 8.53 16.02
N PRO A 140 7.40 8.27 14.70
CA PRO A 140 7.02 9.23 13.67
C PRO A 140 5.61 9.77 13.92
N THR A 141 5.35 11.04 13.62
CA THR A 141 4.01 11.64 13.81
C THR A 141 2.94 10.90 13.00
N THR A 142 3.27 10.42 11.81
CA THR A 142 2.41 9.61 10.94
C THR A 142 3.24 8.53 10.26
N THR A 143 2.60 7.42 9.94
CA THR A 143 3.19 6.37 9.10
C THR A 143 3.02 6.70 7.62
N PRO A 144 4.00 6.39 6.75
CA PRO A 144 3.80 6.46 5.30
C PRO A 144 2.60 5.60 4.84
N SER A 145 1.95 6.00 3.75
CA SER A 145 0.87 5.24 3.13
C SER A 145 1.41 4.05 2.32
N GLY A 146 0.68 2.93 2.30
CA GLY A 146 1.02 1.74 1.53
C GLY A 146 2.00 0.80 2.24
N SER A 147 2.54 -0.15 1.49
CA SER A 147 3.52 -1.13 2.00
C SER A 147 4.96 -0.59 1.99
N ALA A 148 5.69 -0.89 3.05
CA ALA A 148 7.13 -0.81 3.17
C ALA A 148 7.80 -1.78 2.19
N PRO A 149 8.98 -1.44 1.65
CA PRO A 149 9.71 -2.34 0.78
C PRO A 149 10.22 -3.56 1.54
N ASN A 150 10.40 -4.68 0.81
CA ASN A 150 10.93 -5.92 1.38
C ASN A 150 12.40 -5.81 1.82
N SER A 151 13.16 -4.91 1.18
CA SER A 151 14.56 -4.66 1.50
C SER A 151 14.89 -3.17 1.41
N LEU A 152 16.02 -2.78 1.99
CA LEU A 152 16.49 -1.42 1.98
C LEU A 152 16.61 -0.89 0.55
N PRO A 153 16.03 0.28 0.25
CA PRO A 153 16.27 0.96 -1.02
C PRO A 153 17.77 1.21 -1.25
N ALA A 154 18.19 1.26 -2.51
CA ALA A 154 19.59 1.47 -2.85
C ALA A 154 20.14 2.77 -2.21
N GLY A 155 21.21 2.64 -1.42
CA GLY A 155 21.85 3.75 -0.72
C GLY A 155 21.24 4.10 0.65
N ALA A 156 20.19 3.42 1.09
CA ALA A 156 19.62 3.53 2.43
C ALA A 156 20.37 2.64 3.45
N ASP A 157 20.25 2.99 4.73
CA ASP A 157 20.69 2.17 5.85
C ASP A 157 19.51 1.81 6.77
N ALA A 158 19.77 1.09 7.86
CA ALA A 158 18.73 0.60 8.78
C ALA A 158 17.83 1.70 9.39
N SER A 159 18.27 2.97 9.43
CA SER A 159 17.43 4.09 9.90
C SER A 159 16.23 4.35 8.99
N TYR A 160 16.25 3.86 7.74
CA TYR A 160 15.11 3.92 6.83
C TYR A 160 13.85 3.27 7.43
N TRP A 161 14.01 2.23 8.25
CA TRP A 161 12.87 1.54 8.87
C TRP A 161 12.20 2.36 9.98
N ASP A 162 12.86 3.39 10.52
CA ASP A 162 12.34 4.19 11.64
C ASP A 162 11.04 4.92 11.27
N GLN A 163 10.85 5.30 10.00
CA GLN A 163 9.63 5.94 9.52
C GLN A 163 8.40 5.01 9.58
N TRP A 164 8.62 3.71 9.67
CA TRP A 164 7.59 2.68 9.69
C TRP A 164 7.33 2.14 11.11
N LYS A 165 8.04 2.62 12.12
CA LYS A 165 7.72 2.30 13.51
C LYS A 165 6.39 2.93 13.91
N GLY A 166 5.54 2.19 14.61
CA GLY A 166 4.30 2.69 15.15
C GLY A 166 3.83 1.87 16.35
N TYR A 167 2.59 2.08 16.76
CA TYR A 167 1.94 1.26 17.78
C TYR A 167 0.43 1.20 17.55
N ASN A 168 -0.19 0.11 17.97
CA ASN A 168 -1.62 0.07 18.31
C ASN A 168 -1.78 0.44 19.79
N GLN A 169 -2.92 1.02 20.15
CA GLN A 169 -3.18 1.43 21.53
C GLN A 169 -4.53 0.94 22.01
N LEU A 170 -4.55 0.50 23.27
CA LEU A 170 -5.76 0.25 24.02
C LEU A 170 -6.06 1.49 24.85
N SER A 171 -7.27 2.02 24.70
CA SER A 171 -7.76 3.18 25.45
C SER A 171 -9.15 2.92 25.96
N ARG A 172 -9.55 3.59 27.04
CA ARG A 172 -10.94 3.58 27.51
C ARG A 172 -11.56 4.96 27.51
N PHE A 173 -12.88 4.99 27.43
CA PHE A 173 -13.71 6.16 27.31
C PHE A 173 -15.02 5.95 28.08
N THR A 174 -15.68 7.02 28.49
CA THR A 174 -17.01 6.90 29.10
C THR A 174 -18.12 6.94 28.05
N TRP A 175 -19.13 6.10 28.24
CA TRP A 175 -20.39 6.13 27.51
C TRP A 175 -21.33 7.22 28.03
N ASP A 176 -21.94 7.99 27.12
CA ASP A 176 -22.98 8.98 27.43
C ASP A 176 -24.36 8.41 27.09
N ASP A 177 -25.11 7.99 28.11
CA ASP A 177 -26.46 7.42 27.97
C ASP A 177 -27.46 8.40 27.32
N ALA A 178 -27.29 9.72 27.50
CA ALA A 178 -28.24 10.70 26.95
C ALA A 178 -27.98 10.97 25.46
N ALA A 179 -26.73 10.84 25.04
CA ALA A 179 -26.32 11.03 23.65
C ALA A 179 -26.23 9.71 22.85
N ASP A 180 -26.32 8.56 23.52
CA ASP A 180 -26.10 7.22 22.96
C ASP A 180 -24.79 7.14 22.17
N LYS A 181 -23.69 7.59 22.77
CA LYS A 181 -22.36 7.56 22.13
C LYS A 181 -21.24 7.55 23.15
N ILE A 182 -20.03 7.24 22.69
CA ILE A 182 -18.81 7.36 23.47
C ILE A 182 -18.38 8.84 23.53
N ASP A 183 -18.05 9.36 24.71
CA ASP A 183 -17.40 10.68 24.85
C ASP A 183 -15.90 10.56 24.61
N LEU A 184 -15.49 10.79 23.35
CA LEU A 184 -14.07 10.72 22.94
C LEU A 184 -13.17 11.71 23.68
N SER A 185 -13.71 12.74 24.36
CA SER A 185 -12.89 13.67 25.15
C SER A 185 -12.39 13.08 26.48
N THR A 186 -12.92 11.92 26.87
CA THR A 186 -12.58 11.23 28.12
C THR A 186 -11.49 10.18 27.98
N GLU A 187 -10.80 10.14 26.83
CA GLU A 187 -9.77 9.15 26.52
C GLU A 187 -8.76 8.98 27.66
N GLN A 188 -8.64 7.73 28.13
CA GLN A 188 -7.54 7.29 28.97
C GLN A 188 -6.77 6.19 28.25
N VAL A 189 -5.56 6.52 27.80
CA VAL A 189 -4.66 5.55 27.17
C VAL A 189 -4.15 4.57 28.24
N ILE A 190 -4.36 3.28 28.02
CA ILE A 190 -3.95 2.21 28.94
C ILE A 190 -2.57 1.70 28.55
N ILE A 191 -2.44 1.13 27.34
CA ILE A 191 -1.18 0.53 26.88
C ILE A 191 -1.00 0.75 25.37
N LYS A 192 0.27 0.83 24.95
CA LYS A 192 0.69 0.91 23.54
C LYS A 192 1.51 -0.34 23.19
N VAL A 193 1.12 -1.04 22.13
CA VAL A 193 1.80 -2.22 21.61
C VAL A 193 2.54 -1.81 20.34
N GLU A 194 3.87 -1.89 20.35
CA GLU A 194 4.69 -1.49 19.21
C GLU A 194 4.43 -2.36 17.98
N THR A 195 4.41 -1.73 16.81
CA THR A 195 4.17 -2.36 15.50
C THR A 195 5.20 -1.87 14.49
N GLN A 196 5.65 -2.77 13.62
CA GLN A 196 6.33 -2.43 12.38
C GLN A 196 5.26 -2.27 11.29
N ARG A 197 4.96 -1.03 10.91
CA ARG A 197 3.96 -0.69 9.91
C ARG A 197 4.48 -0.89 8.48
N GLY A 198 3.58 -0.77 7.51
CA GLY A 198 3.90 -0.93 6.10
C GLY A 198 4.05 -2.40 5.69
N GLN A 199 3.68 -3.33 6.54
CA GLN A 199 3.56 -4.72 6.14
C GLN A 199 2.24 -5.22 6.71
N CYS A 200 1.60 -6.10 5.97
CA CYS A 200 0.64 -7.00 6.57
C CYS A 200 1.42 -8.01 7.46
N CYS A 201 0.91 -8.66 8.49
CA CYS A 201 -0.46 -8.86 8.96
C CYS A 201 -0.44 -9.10 10.49
N HIS A 202 -1.52 -9.63 11.05
CA HIS A 202 -1.69 -10.15 12.40
C HIS A 202 -1.69 -9.07 13.46
N VAL A 203 -2.79 -8.33 13.47
CA VAL A 203 -3.04 -7.33 14.51
C VAL A 203 -3.61 -7.97 15.77
N ALA A 204 -4.45 -9.00 15.62
CA ALA A 204 -5.35 -9.50 16.66
C ALA A 204 -6.12 -8.32 17.30
N GLY A 205 -6.11 -8.22 18.63
CA GLY A 205 -6.49 -6.98 19.31
C GLY A 205 -7.68 -7.09 20.24
N ASP A 206 -8.11 -8.31 20.54
CA ASP A 206 -9.27 -8.60 21.35
C ASP A 206 -9.01 -8.43 22.85
N VAL A 207 -10.05 -8.09 23.61
CA VAL A 207 -9.97 -7.68 25.01
C VAL A 207 -11.08 -8.31 25.84
N ASP A 208 -10.71 -8.88 26.98
CA ASP A 208 -11.67 -9.40 27.96
C ASP A 208 -11.11 -9.35 29.39
N PHE A 209 -11.90 -9.70 30.41
CA PHE A 209 -11.59 -9.47 31.82
C PHE A 209 -11.82 -10.71 32.70
N ASP A 210 -10.92 -10.91 33.68
CA ASP A 210 -11.19 -11.87 34.75
C ASP A 210 -12.06 -11.29 35.89
N ALA A 211 -12.49 -12.16 36.81
CA ALA A 211 -13.30 -11.79 37.98
C ALA A 211 -12.67 -10.71 38.89
N ASP A 212 -11.34 -10.57 38.85
CA ASP A 212 -10.59 -9.62 39.67
C ASP A 212 -10.42 -8.25 38.96
N GLY A 213 -11.02 -8.08 37.77
CA GLY A 213 -10.90 -6.88 36.97
C GLY A 213 -9.55 -6.75 36.26
N ASN A 214 -8.79 -7.85 36.11
CA ASN A 214 -7.61 -7.83 35.26
C ASN A 214 -8.04 -7.95 33.80
N LEU A 215 -7.52 -7.05 32.99
CA LEU A 215 -7.72 -6.98 31.56
C LEU A 215 -6.72 -7.88 30.85
N TYR A 216 -7.22 -8.66 29.90
CA TYR A 216 -6.45 -9.43 28.94
C TYR A 216 -6.52 -8.77 27.56
N LEU A 217 -5.39 -8.68 26.87
CA LEU A 217 -5.31 -8.11 25.51
C LEU A 217 -4.54 -9.07 24.61
N SER A 218 -5.16 -9.52 23.53
CA SER A 218 -4.51 -10.31 22.49
C SER A 218 -3.72 -9.41 21.54
N THR A 219 -2.53 -9.86 21.13
CA THR A 219 -1.68 -9.14 20.17
C THR A 219 -1.07 -10.11 19.17
N GLY A 220 -1.20 -9.81 17.88
CA GLY A 220 -0.54 -10.60 16.85
C GLY A 220 0.96 -10.31 16.76
N ASP A 221 1.69 -11.19 16.09
CA ASP A 221 3.16 -11.16 15.96
C ASP A 221 3.66 -10.02 15.06
N ASN A 222 2.74 -9.45 14.28
CA ASN A 222 2.97 -8.39 13.32
C ASN A 222 4.00 -8.81 12.25
N THR A 223 3.92 -10.04 11.74
CA THR A 223 4.82 -10.59 10.70
C THR A 223 4.02 -11.34 9.62
N PRO A 224 4.18 -11.02 8.32
CA PRO A 224 3.44 -11.69 7.24
C PRO A 224 3.93 -13.12 6.98
N ALA A 225 3.02 -14.00 6.58
CA ALA A 225 3.35 -15.32 6.03
C ALA A 225 4.16 -15.22 4.73
N SER A 226 3.90 -14.20 3.92
CA SER A 226 4.58 -13.93 2.64
C SER A 226 5.93 -13.24 2.76
N ALA A 227 6.53 -13.26 3.96
CA ALA A 227 7.90 -12.80 4.13
C ALA A 227 8.82 -13.47 3.09
N PRO A 228 9.69 -12.72 2.39
CA PRO A 228 10.50 -13.28 1.32
C PRO A 228 11.33 -14.50 1.75
N GLY A 229 11.17 -15.61 1.03
CA GLY A 229 11.76 -16.93 1.25
C GLY A 229 10.96 -17.85 2.18
N ALA A 230 9.90 -17.35 2.82
CA ALA A 230 9.11 -18.09 3.80
C ALA A 230 8.17 -19.13 3.18
N ASN A 231 7.68 -18.92 1.95
CA ASN A 231 6.90 -19.91 1.19
C ASN A 231 5.79 -20.58 2.02
N GLY A 232 5.04 -19.78 2.78
CA GLY A 232 3.99 -20.25 3.70
C GLY A 232 4.49 -20.87 5.03
N PHE A 233 5.79 -21.05 5.26
CA PHE A 233 6.34 -21.56 6.53
C PHE A 233 6.67 -20.42 7.52
N ALA A 234 7.15 -20.75 8.72
CA ALA A 234 7.54 -19.79 9.75
C ALA A 234 8.52 -18.69 9.23
N PRO A 235 8.09 -17.41 9.19
CA PRO A 235 8.87 -16.29 8.68
C PRO A 235 9.90 -15.82 9.71
N ASN A 236 11.01 -16.56 9.80
CA ASN A 236 12.12 -16.31 10.72
C ASN A 236 13.30 -15.62 9.99
N ASN A 237 13.04 -14.57 9.21
CA ASN A 237 14.03 -13.94 8.33
C ASN A 237 14.61 -12.65 8.93
N ASN A 238 15.85 -12.71 9.42
CA ASN A 238 16.62 -11.56 9.90
C ASN A 238 17.83 -11.21 9.03
N THR A 239 17.76 -11.53 7.73
CA THR A 239 18.82 -11.24 6.77
C THR A 239 19.14 -9.74 6.77
N PRO A 240 20.42 -9.33 6.92
CA PRO A 240 20.78 -7.92 6.95
C PRO A 240 20.26 -7.15 5.73
N GLY A 241 19.58 -6.03 5.96
CA GLY A 241 19.01 -5.17 4.92
C GLY A 241 17.59 -5.54 4.48
N PHE A 242 17.03 -6.66 4.92
CA PHE A 242 15.60 -6.95 4.77
C PHE A 242 14.77 -6.18 5.79
N ASN A 243 13.47 -6.06 5.52
CA ASN A 243 12.52 -5.45 6.44
C ASN A 243 12.55 -6.21 7.79
N PRO A 244 12.79 -5.54 8.93
CA PRO A 244 12.86 -6.18 10.24
C PRO A 244 11.56 -6.88 10.62
N GLY A 245 10.44 -6.52 9.97
CA GLY A 245 9.16 -7.13 10.21
C GLY A 245 8.98 -8.56 9.68
N PHE A 246 9.95 -9.10 8.94
CA PHE A 246 9.96 -10.47 8.42
C PHE A 246 10.54 -11.53 9.37
N ASP A 247 10.83 -11.17 10.62
CA ASP A 247 11.32 -12.08 11.64
C ASP A 247 10.36 -12.18 12.81
N SER A 248 9.49 -13.19 12.82
CA SER A 248 8.50 -13.38 13.88
C SER A 248 9.15 -13.59 15.27
N ARG A 249 10.42 -14.06 15.30
CA ARG A 249 11.20 -14.19 16.55
C ARG A 249 11.45 -12.86 17.25
N ARG A 250 11.32 -11.71 16.58
CA ARG A 250 11.46 -10.39 17.20
C ARG A 250 10.27 -10.04 18.12
N GLY A 251 9.10 -10.62 17.82
CA GLY A 251 7.82 -10.38 18.48
C GLY A 251 7.40 -11.62 19.26
N ALA A 252 6.67 -12.54 18.65
CA ALA A 252 6.12 -13.75 19.27
C ALA A 252 7.19 -14.53 20.09
N GLY A 253 8.35 -14.77 19.49
CA GLY A 253 9.48 -15.47 20.12
C GLY A 253 10.35 -14.63 21.07
N ASN A 254 10.03 -13.35 21.29
CA ASN A 254 10.81 -12.44 22.14
C ASN A 254 10.10 -12.20 23.48
N THR A 255 10.77 -12.54 24.58
CA THR A 255 10.25 -12.35 25.94
C THR A 255 10.18 -10.89 26.37
N ASN A 256 10.85 -9.99 25.65
CA ASN A 256 10.92 -8.56 25.95
C ASN A 256 10.13 -7.69 24.94
N ASP A 257 9.16 -8.27 24.25
CA ASP A 257 8.30 -7.61 23.27
C ASP A 257 6.82 -7.94 23.56
N LEU A 258 5.90 -7.06 23.18
CA LEU A 258 4.46 -7.22 23.46
C LEU A 258 3.68 -7.83 22.30
N ARG A 259 4.28 -8.03 21.12
CA ARG A 259 3.64 -8.64 19.94
C ARG A 259 3.65 -10.16 20.02
N GLY A 260 2.61 -10.81 19.50
CA GLY A 260 2.46 -12.27 19.52
C GLY A 260 2.32 -12.78 20.95
N LYS A 261 1.40 -12.16 21.71
CA LYS A 261 1.17 -12.38 23.14
C LYS A 261 -0.33 -12.35 23.47
N ILE A 262 -0.69 -12.90 24.62
CA ILE A 262 -1.85 -12.45 25.39
C ILE A 262 -1.30 -11.77 26.63
N LEU A 263 -1.59 -10.49 26.78
CA LEU A 263 -1.14 -9.65 27.88
C LEU A 263 -2.16 -9.70 29.00
N ARG A 264 -1.74 -9.57 30.26
CA ARG A 264 -2.62 -9.41 31.42
C ARG A 264 -2.14 -8.24 32.29
N ILE A 265 -3.01 -7.26 32.47
CA ILE A 265 -2.76 -6.03 33.23
C ILE A 265 -3.97 -5.67 34.09
N HIS A 266 -3.81 -4.78 35.07
CA HIS A 266 -4.94 -4.27 35.86
C HIS A 266 -5.13 -2.78 35.58
N PRO A 267 -6.18 -2.35 34.85
CA PRO A 267 -6.44 -0.94 34.60
C PRO A 267 -6.72 -0.16 35.89
N GLU A 268 -6.08 1.00 36.07
CA GLU A 268 -6.25 1.81 37.28
C GLU A 268 -7.33 2.89 37.09
N ALA A 269 -8.06 3.26 38.14
CA ALA A 269 -9.17 4.22 38.06
C ALA A 269 -8.80 5.59 37.47
N GLU A 270 -7.58 6.06 37.72
CA GLU A 270 -7.07 7.35 37.23
C GLU A 270 -6.37 7.25 35.85
N GLY A 271 -6.46 6.09 35.20
CA GLY A 271 -5.77 5.76 33.95
C GLY A 271 -4.42 5.05 34.15
N GLY A 272 -3.91 4.44 33.08
CA GLY A 272 -2.75 3.54 33.16
C GLY A 272 -3.10 2.16 33.71
N TYR A 273 -2.08 1.38 34.10
CA TYR A 273 -2.25 0.02 34.60
C TYR A 273 -1.18 -0.39 35.62
N THR A 274 -1.48 -1.41 36.41
CA THR A 274 -0.52 -2.16 37.23
C THR A 274 -0.37 -3.61 36.72
N ILE A 275 0.66 -4.31 37.19
CA ILE A 275 0.93 -5.70 36.83
C ILE A 275 0.34 -6.63 37.90
N PRO A 276 -0.66 -7.47 37.57
CA PRO A 276 -1.14 -8.49 38.49
C PRO A 276 -0.09 -9.59 38.69
N PRO A 277 -0.05 -10.23 39.88
CA PRO A 277 0.84 -11.36 40.11
C PRO A 277 0.41 -12.58 39.26
N GLY A 278 1.37 -13.45 38.93
CA GLY A 278 1.08 -14.71 38.23
C GLY A 278 1.19 -14.67 36.72
N ASN A 279 1.63 -13.55 36.14
CA ASN A 279 2.07 -13.49 34.74
C ASN A 279 3.33 -14.34 34.50
N LEU A 280 3.59 -14.67 33.23
CA LEU A 280 4.66 -15.59 32.83
C LEU A 280 6.03 -15.13 33.34
N PHE A 281 6.24 -13.81 33.38
CA PHE A 281 7.45 -13.20 33.89
C PHE A 281 7.13 -12.26 35.05
N PRO A 282 7.69 -12.49 36.26
CA PRO A 282 7.53 -11.57 37.38
C PRO A 282 8.11 -10.19 37.08
N GLU A 283 7.49 -9.15 37.65
CA GLU A 283 7.99 -7.77 37.55
C GLU A 283 9.45 -7.66 38.01
N GLY A 284 10.26 -6.91 37.25
CA GLY A 284 11.69 -6.74 37.50
C GLY A 284 12.58 -7.88 36.97
N THR A 285 12.01 -8.92 36.36
CA THR A 285 12.79 -9.95 35.65
C THR A 285 13.50 -9.31 34.45
N ALA A 286 14.82 -9.48 34.39
CA ALA A 286 15.63 -8.84 33.35
C ALA A 286 15.35 -9.46 31.97
N LYS A 287 15.25 -8.61 30.94
CA LYS A 287 14.98 -9.01 29.54
C LYS A 287 13.62 -9.68 29.33
N THR A 288 12.64 -9.30 30.12
CA THR A 288 11.27 -9.80 29.98
C THR A 288 10.27 -8.67 30.20
N ARG A 289 9.10 -8.78 29.57
CA ARG A 289 7.95 -7.91 29.84
C ARG A 289 7.01 -8.57 30.84
N PRO A 290 6.72 -7.93 31.98
CA PRO A 290 5.86 -8.51 33.00
C PRO A 290 4.37 -8.51 32.65
N GLU A 291 3.97 -7.82 31.58
CA GLU A 291 2.60 -7.86 31.04
C GLU A 291 2.25 -9.22 30.42
N ILE A 292 3.24 -10.03 30.06
CA ILE A 292 3.04 -11.27 29.29
C ILE A 292 2.40 -12.35 30.16
N PHE A 293 1.20 -12.80 29.80
CA PHE A 293 0.55 -13.97 30.38
C PHE A 293 0.72 -15.20 29.47
N VAL A 294 0.43 -15.07 28.18
CA VAL A 294 0.78 -16.06 27.14
C VAL A 294 1.79 -15.44 26.19
N MET A 295 2.80 -16.21 25.80
CA MET A 295 3.68 -15.84 24.68
C MET A 295 3.69 -16.89 23.58
N GLY A 296 4.27 -16.53 22.42
CA GLY A 296 4.48 -17.48 21.34
C GLY A 296 3.18 -17.86 20.63
N VAL A 297 2.36 -16.86 20.33
CA VAL A 297 1.16 -16.94 19.50
C VAL A 297 1.34 -16.09 18.24
N ARG A 298 0.69 -16.44 17.13
CA ARG A 298 0.87 -15.77 15.83
C ARG A 298 -0.15 -14.66 15.63
N ASN A 299 -1.43 -15.00 15.61
CA ASN A 299 -2.56 -14.09 15.51
C ASN A 299 -3.74 -14.65 16.34
N PRO A 300 -3.71 -14.48 17.68
CA PRO A 300 -4.79 -14.88 18.56
C PRO A 300 -6.00 -13.94 18.39
N PHE A 301 -6.73 -14.06 17.26
CA PHE A 301 -7.62 -13.00 16.77
C PHE A 301 -8.80 -12.73 17.71
N ARG A 302 -9.42 -13.80 18.23
CA ARG A 302 -10.48 -13.73 19.26
C ARG A 302 -10.08 -14.50 20.52
N ILE A 303 -10.31 -13.90 21.68
CA ILE A 303 -10.06 -14.49 23.01
C ILE A 303 -11.32 -14.45 23.86
N ASP A 304 -11.38 -15.32 24.86
CA ASP A 304 -12.39 -15.28 25.92
C ASP A 304 -11.72 -15.57 27.27
N VAL A 305 -12.12 -14.84 28.31
CA VAL A 305 -11.65 -14.98 29.69
C VAL A 305 -12.83 -15.29 30.59
N ASP A 306 -13.20 -16.56 30.64
CA ASP A 306 -14.34 -16.96 31.46
C ASP A 306 -14.03 -17.03 32.98
N PRO A 307 -14.71 -16.22 33.82
CA PRO A 307 -14.47 -16.20 35.26
C PRO A 307 -14.89 -17.47 36.00
N GLN A 308 -15.88 -18.22 35.48
CA GLN A 308 -16.45 -19.39 36.18
C GLN A 308 -15.66 -20.66 35.88
N ALA A 309 -15.26 -20.85 34.63
CA ALA A 309 -14.34 -21.87 34.18
C ALA A 309 -12.89 -21.58 34.58
N ASN A 310 -12.58 -20.32 34.96
CA ASN A 310 -11.27 -19.89 35.44
C ASN A 310 -10.18 -20.11 34.37
N SER A 311 -10.51 -19.76 33.13
CA SER A 311 -9.73 -20.04 31.92
C SER A 311 -9.57 -18.82 31.03
N VAL A 312 -8.54 -18.87 30.17
CA VAL A 312 -8.38 -18.02 28.98
C VAL A 312 -8.39 -18.95 27.78
N THR A 313 -9.24 -18.69 26.79
CA THR A 313 -9.32 -19.44 25.54
C THR A 313 -9.09 -18.54 24.33
N TRP A 314 -8.58 -19.10 23.22
CA TRP A 314 -8.36 -18.33 21.99
C TRP A 314 -8.24 -19.24 20.76
N GLY A 315 -8.56 -18.67 19.60
CA GLY A 315 -8.18 -19.19 18.28
C GLY A 315 -6.92 -18.49 17.77
N ASP A 316 -5.91 -19.23 17.32
CA ASP A 316 -4.64 -18.71 16.79
C ASP A 316 -4.43 -19.13 15.32
N TYR A 317 -4.24 -18.16 14.43
CA TYR A 317 -4.02 -18.45 13.01
C TYR A 317 -2.62 -19.00 12.75
N GLY A 318 -2.54 -20.12 12.02
CA GLY A 318 -1.31 -20.74 11.53
C GLY A 318 -0.68 -20.07 10.31
N PRO A 319 0.49 -20.54 9.85
CA PRO A 319 1.10 -20.08 8.61
C PRO A 319 0.52 -20.81 7.38
N ASP A 320 0.83 -20.35 6.16
CA ASP A 320 0.08 -20.68 4.93
C ASP A 320 0.65 -21.89 4.13
N ALA A 321 1.55 -22.69 4.70
CA ALA A 321 2.13 -23.80 3.95
C ALA A 321 1.11 -24.96 3.81
N GLY A 322 0.56 -25.20 2.62
CA GLY A 322 -0.41 -26.30 2.40
C GLY A 322 0.12 -27.73 2.58
N ALA A 323 1.44 -27.94 2.69
CA ALA A 323 2.05 -29.26 2.88
C ALA A 323 3.35 -29.22 3.71
N PRO A 324 3.69 -30.29 4.46
CA PRO A 324 4.91 -30.33 5.26
C PRO A 324 6.15 -30.55 4.37
N ASP A 325 7.28 -29.94 4.75
CA ASP A 325 8.57 -30.16 4.10
C ASP A 325 9.59 -30.68 5.14
N PRO A 326 10.14 -31.90 4.97
CA PRO A 326 11.17 -32.45 5.86
C PRO A 326 12.43 -31.59 6.02
N GLN A 327 12.68 -30.65 5.10
CA GLN A 327 13.78 -29.69 5.15
C GLN A 327 13.38 -28.33 5.73
N ARG A 328 12.13 -28.14 6.18
CA ARG A 328 11.63 -26.86 6.71
C ARG A 328 10.90 -27.03 8.03
N GLY A 329 9.93 -27.93 8.08
CA GLY A 329 9.02 -28.07 9.21
C GLY A 329 7.62 -28.52 8.79
N PRO A 330 6.66 -28.45 9.73
CA PRO A 330 5.27 -28.80 9.45
C PRO A 330 4.62 -27.83 8.46
N MET A 331 3.48 -28.26 7.93
CA MET A 331 2.56 -27.41 7.19
C MET A 331 1.89 -26.35 8.10
N GLY A 332 1.00 -25.56 7.52
CA GLY A 332 0.11 -24.65 8.22
C GLY A 332 -0.87 -25.38 9.14
N TYR A 333 -0.90 -24.96 10.41
CA TYR A 333 -1.87 -25.42 11.39
C TYR A 333 -2.44 -24.24 12.15
N VAL A 334 -3.76 -24.17 12.21
CA VAL A 334 -4.50 -23.29 13.10
C VAL A 334 -4.78 -24.00 14.41
N GLU A 335 -4.91 -23.24 15.50
CA GLU A 335 -5.00 -23.79 16.84
C GLU A 335 -6.18 -23.18 17.61
N TRP A 336 -6.86 -23.99 18.42
CA TRP A 336 -7.69 -23.51 19.52
C TRP A 336 -7.06 -23.99 20.82
N GLN A 337 -6.86 -23.06 21.75
CA GLN A 337 -6.16 -23.33 23.00
C GLN A 337 -6.93 -22.81 24.21
N THR A 338 -6.68 -23.45 25.36
CA THR A 338 -7.15 -23.00 26.66
C THR A 338 -6.04 -23.12 27.72
N THR A 339 -6.00 -22.17 28.66
CA THR A 339 -5.17 -22.27 29.86
C THR A 339 -5.87 -21.69 31.08
N ALA A 340 -5.58 -22.20 32.27
CA ALA A 340 -6.10 -21.65 33.51
C ALA A 340 -5.55 -20.22 33.73
N ILE A 341 -6.34 -19.29 34.29
CA ILE A 341 -5.87 -17.93 34.60
C ILE A 341 -4.67 -17.89 35.59
N THR A 342 -4.43 -19.00 36.28
CA THR A 342 -3.29 -19.21 37.20
C THR A 342 -2.07 -19.85 36.54
N LYS A 343 -2.14 -20.17 35.24
CA LYS A 343 -1.13 -20.93 34.50
C LYS A 343 -0.74 -20.18 33.21
N PRO A 344 0.20 -19.23 33.29
CA PRO A 344 0.78 -18.62 32.10
C PRO A 344 1.60 -19.65 31.30
N ILE A 345 1.59 -19.57 29.97
CA ILE A 345 2.26 -20.54 29.08
C ILE A 345 2.99 -19.87 27.91
N ASN A 346 3.82 -20.67 27.20
CA ASN A 346 4.35 -20.33 25.88
C ASN A 346 3.72 -21.26 24.84
N GLY A 347 2.97 -20.74 23.87
CA GLY A 347 2.32 -21.48 22.78
C GLY A 347 3.28 -22.01 21.71
N GLY A 348 4.52 -21.51 21.65
CA GLY A 348 5.60 -22.08 20.83
C GLY A 348 5.90 -21.39 19.50
N TRP A 349 4.98 -20.60 18.95
CA TRP A 349 5.23 -19.83 17.72
C TRP A 349 6.39 -18.82 17.92
N PRO A 350 7.32 -18.64 16.96
CA PRO A 350 7.38 -19.19 15.61
C PRO A 350 8.34 -20.39 15.46
N TYR A 351 8.56 -21.13 16.54
CA TYR A 351 9.52 -22.24 16.57
C TYR A 351 8.84 -23.59 16.32
N CYS A 352 7.59 -23.71 16.73
CA CYS A 352 6.75 -24.88 16.61
C CYS A 352 5.28 -24.48 16.59
N THR A 353 4.45 -25.45 16.24
CA THR A 353 2.98 -25.38 16.21
C THR A 353 2.41 -26.76 16.57
N ALA A 354 1.09 -26.85 16.76
CA ALA A 354 0.32 -28.06 17.00
C ALA A 354 0.84 -28.85 18.23
N ASP A 355 1.03 -30.16 18.09
CA ASP A 355 1.56 -31.05 19.12
C ASP A 355 3.10 -30.99 19.24
N ALA A 356 3.66 -29.77 19.26
CA ALA A 356 5.10 -29.48 19.27
C ALA A 356 5.84 -29.93 18.00
N LYS A 357 5.24 -29.70 16.83
CA LYS A 357 5.89 -29.89 15.53
C LYS A 357 6.88 -28.75 15.28
N ASN A 358 8.16 -29.06 15.22
CA ASN A 358 9.22 -28.06 15.13
C ASN A 358 9.51 -27.62 13.69
N TYR A 359 9.69 -26.32 13.49
CA TYR A 359 10.38 -25.76 12.33
C TYR A 359 11.90 -25.84 12.52
N ASN A 360 12.66 -25.61 11.45
CA ASN A 360 14.11 -25.47 11.51
C ASN A 360 14.61 -24.03 11.38
N GLU A 361 15.90 -23.85 11.68
CA GLU A 361 16.62 -22.61 11.41
C GLU A 361 16.91 -22.48 9.90
N TRP A 362 15.88 -22.21 9.11
CA TRP A 362 16.02 -21.98 7.67
C TRP A 362 16.92 -20.78 7.37
N ASP A 363 17.94 -20.97 6.51
CA ASP A 363 18.76 -19.88 6.01
C ASP A 363 18.08 -19.24 4.80
N PHE A 364 17.46 -18.08 5.01
CA PHE A 364 16.76 -17.33 3.97
C PHE A 364 17.68 -16.73 2.90
N ALA A 365 18.98 -16.56 3.17
CA ALA A 365 19.92 -16.04 2.20
C ALA A 365 20.42 -17.12 1.23
N THR A 366 20.52 -18.36 1.69
CA THR A 366 21.00 -19.50 0.88
C THR A 366 19.91 -20.48 0.47
N ALA A 367 18.70 -20.36 1.04
CA ALA A 367 17.60 -21.31 0.90
C ALA A 367 18.02 -22.74 1.28
N THR A 368 18.67 -22.88 2.45
CA THR A 368 19.14 -24.19 2.94
C THR A 368 18.67 -24.48 4.37
N PRO A 369 18.47 -25.78 4.71
CA PRO A 369 18.01 -26.18 6.03
C PRO A 369 19.11 -26.05 7.10
N GLY A 370 18.73 -25.50 8.26
CA GLY A 370 19.52 -25.55 9.49
C GLY A 370 19.01 -26.61 10.48
N PRO A 371 19.51 -26.61 11.73
CA PRO A 371 19.01 -27.46 12.80
C PRO A 371 17.55 -27.17 13.14
N PHE A 372 16.79 -28.19 13.53
CA PHE A 372 15.45 -28.02 14.10
C PHE A 372 15.50 -27.34 15.47
N PHE A 373 14.50 -26.51 15.77
CA PHE A 373 14.33 -25.96 17.12
C PHE A 373 13.96 -27.07 18.11
N ASP A 374 14.36 -26.91 19.38
CA ASP A 374 13.98 -27.82 20.47
C ASP A 374 12.95 -27.11 21.36
N CYS A 375 11.68 -27.14 20.95
CA CYS A 375 10.60 -26.48 21.68
C CYS A 375 10.32 -27.09 23.06
N ALA A 376 10.54 -28.40 23.22
CA ALA A 376 10.32 -29.09 24.49
C ALA A 376 11.33 -28.67 25.57
N ALA A 377 12.56 -28.33 25.18
CA ALA A 377 13.58 -27.79 26.09
C ALA A 377 13.55 -26.26 26.21
N GLY A 378 12.77 -25.58 25.35
CA GLY A 378 12.81 -24.13 25.15
C GLY A 378 13.66 -23.77 23.93
N ALA A 379 13.03 -23.16 22.94
CA ALA A 379 13.70 -22.80 21.70
C ALA A 379 14.72 -21.66 21.91
N LYS A 380 15.80 -21.69 21.14
CA LYS A 380 16.81 -20.63 21.16
C LYS A 380 16.37 -19.49 20.24
N ASN A 381 16.13 -18.32 20.80
CA ASN A 381 15.94 -17.11 20.00
C ASN A 381 17.31 -16.53 19.58
N ASN A 382 17.78 -17.00 18.43
CA ASN A 382 19.03 -16.58 17.79
C ASN A 382 18.85 -15.36 16.85
N SER A 383 17.72 -14.67 16.90
CA SER A 383 17.51 -13.47 16.10
C SER A 383 18.49 -12.36 16.49
N THR A 384 19.02 -11.63 15.49
CA THR A 384 19.77 -10.39 15.70
C THR A 384 18.90 -9.25 16.26
N LEU A 385 17.56 -9.40 16.18
CA LEU A 385 16.57 -8.45 16.69
C LEU A 385 16.03 -8.84 18.08
N ASN A 386 16.50 -9.95 18.67
CA ASN A 386 16.06 -10.39 19.99
C ASN A 386 16.60 -9.47 21.09
N THR A 387 15.71 -8.87 21.86
CA THR A 387 16.03 -8.07 23.05
C THR A 387 15.77 -8.81 24.37
N GLY A 388 15.15 -10.00 24.29
CA GLY A 388 14.74 -10.84 25.40
C GLY A 388 15.75 -11.91 25.80
N LEU A 389 15.24 -12.99 26.38
CA LEU A 389 16.01 -14.17 26.76
C LEU A 389 16.55 -14.88 25.51
N ALA A 390 17.73 -15.50 25.64
CA ALA A 390 18.35 -16.26 24.56
C ALA A 390 17.66 -17.62 24.33
N VAL A 391 17.03 -18.17 25.38
CA VAL A 391 16.24 -19.39 25.36
C VAL A 391 14.89 -19.05 25.97
N VAL A 392 13.82 -19.27 25.21
CA VAL A 392 12.45 -19.01 25.67
C VAL A 392 11.97 -20.14 26.58
N PRO A 393 10.93 -19.93 27.41
CA PRO A 393 10.30 -21.02 28.14
C PRO A 393 9.89 -22.17 27.20
N PRO A 394 9.85 -23.43 27.67
CA PRO A 394 9.35 -24.55 26.88
C PRO A 394 7.96 -24.28 26.30
N ALA A 395 7.73 -24.74 25.06
CA ALA A 395 6.42 -24.63 24.44
C ALA A 395 5.41 -25.60 25.08
N THR A 396 4.15 -25.20 25.08
CA THR A 396 2.99 -26.00 25.46
C THR A 396 2.28 -26.45 24.20
N ALA A 397 1.91 -27.73 24.12
CA ALA A 397 1.16 -28.25 22.98
C ALA A 397 -0.23 -27.63 22.94
N ALA A 398 -0.75 -27.40 21.72
CA ALA A 398 -2.11 -26.91 21.53
C ALA A 398 -3.15 -27.90 22.05
N THR A 399 -4.28 -27.37 22.56
CA THR A 399 -5.42 -28.19 23.00
C THR A 399 -6.09 -28.87 21.80
N LEU A 400 -6.34 -28.09 20.74
CA LEU A 400 -6.84 -28.52 19.44
C LEU A 400 -6.03 -27.84 18.33
N TYR A 401 -5.81 -28.54 17.22
CA TYR A 401 -5.24 -27.97 16.01
C TYR A 401 -5.80 -28.66 14.76
N TYR A 402 -5.93 -27.92 13.67
CA TYR A 402 -6.37 -28.46 12.38
C TYR A 402 -5.71 -27.75 11.18
N GLY A 403 -5.75 -28.38 10.01
CA GLY A 403 -5.32 -27.78 8.74
C GLY A 403 -6.46 -27.85 7.71
N ASP A 404 -6.20 -27.60 6.42
CA ASP A 404 -7.27 -27.42 5.42
C ASP A 404 -8.08 -28.69 5.08
N ASN A 405 -7.59 -29.87 5.45
CA ASN A 405 -8.20 -31.14 5.08
C ASN A 405 -8.20 -32.11 6.26
N ASN A 406 -9.19 -33.01 6.34
CA ASN A 406 -9.35 -33.97 7.44
C ASN A 406 -8.18 -34.92 7.73
N THR A 407 -7.22 -35.04 6.81
CA THR A 407 -6.00 -35.84 7.00
C THR A 407 -4.88 -35.09 7.72
N HIS A 408 -5.00 -33.78 7.90
CA HIS A 408 -3.95 -32.94 8.46
C HIS A 408 -3.96 -32.92 9.98
N GLN A 409 -4.95 -33.52 10.65
CA GLN A 409 -5.13 -33.39 12.09
C GLN A 409 -5.62 -34.66 12.79
N PRO A 410 -5.56 -34.71 14.14
CA PRO A 410 -6.16 -35.78 14.94
C PRO A 410 -7.68 -35.68 15.08
N TRP A 411 -8.28 -34.51 14.80
CA TRP A 411 -9.71 -34.21 14.98
C TRP A 411 -10.35 -33.88 13.62
N PRO A 412 -10.76 -34.88 12.83
CA PRO A 412 -11.31 -34.66 11.49
C PRO A 412 -12.61 -33.85 11.48
N GLU A 413 -13.36 -33.84 12.60
CA GLU A 413 -14.66 -33.18 12.72
C GLU A 413 -14.63 -31.70 12.33
N LEU A 414 -13.59 -30.95 12.74
CA LEU A 414 -13.46 -29.51 12.48
C LEU A 414 -13.32 -29.15 11.00
N THR A 415 -12.96 -30.11 10.14
CA THR A 415 -12.89 -29.87 8.68
C THR A 415 -13.93 -30.68 7.91
N ASP A 416 -14.66 -31.58 8.57
CA ASP A 416 -15.72 -32.38 7.95
C ASP A 416 -17.09 -31.68 8.01
N PHE A 417 -17.21 -30.61 8.80
CA PHE A 417 -18.46 -29.84 8.95
C PHE A 417 -18.83 -29.02 7.72
N SER A 418 -17.84 -28.63 6.93
CA SER A 418 -18.01 -27.91 5.67
C SER A 418 -17.24 -28.62 4.56
N ALA A 419 -17.76 -28.53 3.33
CA ALA A 419 -17.03 -28.97 2.15
C ALA A 419 -16.05 -27.90 1.65
N ALA A 420 -16.15 -26.67 2.17
CA ALA A 420 -15.21 -25.59 1.90
C ALA A 420 -13.88 -25.85 2.64
N GLY A 421 -12.76 -25.57 1.96
CA GLY A 421 -11.43 -25.57 2.60
C GLY A 421 -11.13 -24.23 3.27
N GLY A 422 -9.99 -24.13 3.96
CA GLY A 422 -9.51 -22.90 4.59
C GLY A 422 -9.33 -23.01 6.10
N GLN A 423 -8.73 -21.98 6.68
CA GLN A 423 -8.22 -21.97 8.06
C GLN A 423 -8.45 -20.60 8.71
N GLY A 424 -9.47 -20.48 9.57
CA GLY A 424 -9.83 -19.23 10.24
C GLY A 424 -10.46 -19.43 11.62
N PRO A 425 -9.69 -19.82 12.65
CA PRO A 425 -10.23 -20.06 13.98
C PRO A 425 -10.55 -18.75 14.73
N MET A 426 -11.74 -18.68 15.30
CA MET A 426 -12.11 -17.66 16.29
C MET A 426 -12.25 -18.31 17.67
N GLY A 427 -11.61 -17.73 18.68
CA GLY A 427 -12.02 -17.93 20.06
C GLY A 427 -13.46 -17.45 20.26
N GLY A 428 -14.15 -18.01 21.25
CA GLY A 428 -15.53 -17.66 21.54
C GLY A 428 -15.90 -17.98 22.98
N PRO A 429 -17.11 -17.56 23.40
CA PRO A 429 -17.46 -17.50 24.82
C PRO A 429 -17.78 -18.86 25.40
N VAL A 430 -17.62 -18.98 26.72
CA VAL A 430 -18.18 -20.10 27.49
C VAL A 430 -19.61 -19.77 27.89
N TYR A 431 -20.56 -20.65 27.54
CA TYR A 431 -21.95 -20.44 27.96
C TYR A 431 -22.16 -20.87 29.41
N HIS A 432 -22.79 -20.00 30.21
CA HIS A 432 -23.25 -20.32 31.57
C HIS A 432 -24.75 -20.17 31.68
N TYR A 433 -25.41 -21.25 32.07
CA TYR A 433 -26.86 -21.29 32.21
C TYR A 433 -27.30 -20.57 33.50
N ASP A 434 -28.03 -19.47 33.34
CA ASP A 434 -28.71 -18.81 34.45
C ASP A 434 -30.15 -19.34 34.63
N ALA A 435 -30.35 -20.12 35.69
CA ALA A 435 -31.67 -20.65 36.07
C ALA A 435 -32.63 -19.56 36.58
N ASP A 436 -32.11 -18.45 37.11
CA ASP A 436 -32.90 -17.34 37.66
C ASP A 436 -33.30 -16.32 36.58
N SER A 437 -32.63 -16.34 35.42
CA SER A 437 -32.98 -15.52 34.27
C SER A 437 -34.42 -15.78 33.82
N THR A 438 -35.21 -14.73 33.71
CA THR A 438 -36.59 -14.80 33.17
C THR A 438 -36.63 -14.82 31.64
N SER A 439 -35.47 -14.76 30.98
CA SER A 439 -35.41 -14.83 29.52
C SER A 439 -35.98 -16.16 29.02
N THR A 440 -36.83 -16.06 28.00
CA THR A 440 -37.40 -17.21 27.30
C THR A 440 -36.59 -17.62 26.08
N THR A 441 -35.57 -16.84 25.71
CA THR A 441 -34.68 -17.09 24.56
C THR A 441 -33.34 -17.68 24.97
N LYS A 442 -33.04 -17.72 26.28
CA LYS A 442 -31.79 -18.27 26.78
C LYS A 442 -31.60 -19.72 26.36
N PHE A 443 -30.36 -20.09 26.08
CA PHE A 443 -30.02 -21.46 25.73
C PHE A 443 -30.33 -22.43 26.89
N PRO A 444 -30.62 -23.71 26.58
CA PRO A 444 -30.92 -24.71 27.60
C PRO A 444 -29.68 -25.05 28.43
N ALA A 445 -29.90 -25.52 29.66
CA ALA A 445 -28.84 -25.95 30.59
C ALA A 445 -27.91 -27.04 30.04
N TYR A 446 -28.30 -27.71 28.95
CA TYR A 446 -27.42 -28.62 28.23
C TYR A 446 -26.10 -27.98 27.80
N TRP A 447 -26.12 -26.69 27.43
CA TRP A 447 -24.93 -25.97 26.96
C TRP A 447 -24.05 -25.40 28.08
N ASP A 448 -24.48 -25.54 29.34
CA ASP A 448 -23.77 -24.99 30.49
C ASP A 448 -22.31 -25.46 30.55
N SER A 449 -21.40 -24.52 30.78
CA SER A 449 -19.95 -24.74 30.82
C SER A 449 -19.34 -25.31 29.53
N LYS A 450 -19.88 -25.01 28.34
CA LYS A 450 -19.28 -25.41 27.05
C LYS A 450 -18.74 -24.20 26.30
N ALA A 451 -17.63 -24.37 25.58
CA ALA A 451 -16.99 -23.29 24.81
C ALA A 451 -17.58 -23.24 23.40
N PHE A 452 -17.95 -22.05 22.95
CA PHE A 452 -18.38 -21.79 21.58
C PHE A 452 -17.17 -21.36 20.74
N PHE A 453 -17.17 -21.78 19.48
CA PHE A 453 -16.11 -21.56 18.51
C PHE A 453 -16.74 -21.13 17.19
N ALA A 454 -16.10 -20.21 16.49
CA ALA A 454 -16.50 -19.83 15.14
C ALA A 454 -15.36 -20.08 14.16
N GLU A 455 -15.68 -20.62 12.99
CA GLU A 455 -14.75 -20.84 11.89
C GLU A 455 -15.09 -19.88 10.76
N PHE A 456 -14.19 -18.92 10.53
CA PHE A 456 -14.39 -17.83 9.60
C PHE A 456 -14.27 -18.26 8.13
N SER A 457 -13.37 -19.17 7.79
CA SER A 457 -13.13 -19.55 6.39
C SER A 457 -14.10 -20.61 5.88
N GLN A 458 -14.67 -21.42 6.78
CA GLN A 458 -15.52 -22.57 6.47
C GLN A 458 -16.99 -22.37 6.86
N ASP A 459 -17.36 -21.19 7.36
CA ASP A 459 -18.74 -20.74 7.61
C ASP A 459 -19.54 -21.56 8.63
N TYR A 460 -18.93 -21.93 9.77
CA TYR A 460 -19.62 -22.71 10.79
C TYR A 460 -19.38 -22.24 12.22
N LEU A 461 -20.28 -22.64 13.11
CA LEU A 461 -20.11 -22.56 14.57
C LEU A 461 -19.96 -23.97 15.14
N ALA A 462 -19.07 -24.12 16.12
CA ALA A 462 -18.89 -25.37 16.84
C ALA A 462 -18.94 -25.16 18.35
N VAL A 463 -19.22 -26.24 19.08
CA VAL A 463 -19.22 -26.24 20.54
C VAL A 463 -18.33 -27.35 21.07
N PHE A 464 -17.46 -27.00 22.01
CA PHE A 464 -16.49 -27.89 22.63
C PHE A 464 -16.87 -28.22 24.06
N ASP A 465 -16.87 -29.52 24.36
CA ASP A 465 -16.97 -30.05 25.72
C ASP A 465 -15.57 -30.09 26.32
N VAL A 466 -15.24 -29.08 27.14
CA VAL A 466 -13.89 -28.90 27.68
C VAL A 466 -13.82 -29.38 29.11
N GLN A 467 -12.77 -30.11 29.46
CA GLN A 467 -12.42 -30.36 30.87
C GLN A 467 -11.74 -29.12 31.46
N TRP A 468 -12.52 -28.20 32.02
CA TRP A 468 -12.01 -26.94 32.57
C TRP A 468 -11.02 -27.11 33.75
N PRO A 469 -10.09 -26.15 33.95
CA PRO A 469 -9.88 -24.93 33.16
C PRO A 469 -9.01 -25.10 31.90
N ASP A 470 -8.20 -26.17 31.81
CA ASP A 470 -7.13 -26.31 30.81
C ASP A 470 -6.89 -27.77 30.35
N GLY A 471 -7.95 -28.59 30.39
CA GLY A 471 -7.93 -30.00 30.00
C GLY A 471 -8.30 -30.25 28.53
N PRO A 472 -8.40 -31.54 28.13
CA PRO A 472 -8.75 -31.90 26.76
C PRO A 472 -10.19 -31.53 26.39
N VAL A 473 -10.44 -31.47 25.09
CA VAL A 473 -11.79 -31.44 24.51
C VAL A 473 -12.29 -32.87 24.35
N ASP A 474 -13.38 -33.20 25.05
CA ASP A 474 -13.98 -34.53 25.07
C ASP A 474 -14.92 -34.78 23.88
N HIS A 475 -15.57 -33.71 23.39
CA HIS A 475 -16.57 -33.78 22.32
C HIS A 475 -16.67 -32.47 21.56
N ILE A 476 -16.92 -32.55 20.25
CA ILE A 476 -17.09 -31.43 19.34
C ILE A 476 -18.45 -31.56 18.67
N THR A 477 -19.27 -30.52 18.74
CA THR A 477 -20.60 -30.47 18.10
C THR A 477 -20.61 -29.41 17.01
N ASN A 478 -21.06 -29.76 15.79
CA ASN A 478 -21.42 -28.77 14.77
C ASN A 478 -22.71 -28.08 15.21
N PHE A 479 -22.61 -26.83 15.65
CA PHE A 479 -23.72 -26.11 16.25
C PHE A 479 -24.46 -25.31 15.19
N LEU A 480 -25.76 -25.59 15.06
CA LEU A 480 -26.66 -24.94 14.12
C LEU A 480 -26.09 -24.92 12.67
N PRO A 481 -25.87 -26.10 12.06
CA PRO A 481 -25.25 -26.21 10.74
C PRO A 481 -26.01 -25.42 9.66
N ASN A 482 -25.30 -24.88 8.67
CA ASN A 482 -25.91 -24.10 7.58
C ASN A 482 -27.00 -24.87 6.82
N ALA A 483 -26.85 -26.19 6.61
CA ALA A 483 -27.89 -27.00 5.96
C ALA A 483 -29.21 -27.03 6.77
N ASP A 484 -29.12 -27.00 8.10
CA ASP A 484 -30.29 -26.93 8.98
C ASP A 484 -30.88 -25.51 9.01
N LEU A 485 -30.04 -24.46 9.02
CA LEU A 485 -30.49 -23.08 8.87
C LEU A 485 -31.27 -22.89 7.57
N GLU A 486 -30.74 -23.35 6.44
CA GLU A 486 -31.42 -23.32 5.14
C GLU A 486 -32.74 -24.09 5.16
N THR A 487 -32.74 -25.30 5.71
CA THR A 487 -33.96 -26.13 5.83
C THR A 487 -35.03 -25.44 6.68
N ASN A 488 -34.62 -24.74 7.72
CA ASN A 488 -35.48 -23.97 8.61
C ASN A 488 -35.78 -22.56 8.07
N GLY A 489 -35.31 -22.21 6.87
CA GLY A 489 -35.52 -20.92 6.23
C GLY A 489 -34.89 -19.75 7.00
N GLN A 490 -33.76 -19.98 7.68
CA GLN A 490 -33.03 -19.00 8.49
C GLN A 490 -31.79 -18.45 7.76
N PRO A 491 -31.29 -17.27 8.15
CA PRO A 491 -29.99 -16.78 7.68
C PRO A 491 -28.90 -17.80 7.99
N ILE A 492 -28.02 -18.07 7.03
CA ILE A 492 -26.84 -18.91 7.24
C ILE A 492 -25.79 -18.18 8.08
N THR A 493 -24.83 -18.91 8.61
CA THR A 493 -23.56 -18.39 9.12
C THR A 493 -22.59 -18.23 7.96
N ASP A 494 -21.92 -17.07 7.90
CA ASP A 494 -21.15 -16.63 6.75
C ASP A 494 -19.99 -15.75 7.23
N SER A 495 -18.78 -16.32 7.26
CA SER A 495 -17.57 -15.72 7.80
C SER A 495 -17.76 -15.08 9.19
N PRO A 496 -18.18 -15.85 10.22
CA PRO A 496 -18.40 -15.33 11.56
C PRO A 496 -17.09 -14.80 12.14
N ILE A 497 -17.03 -13.48 12.38
CA ILE A 497 -15.81 -12.78 12.81
C ILE A 497 -15.77 -12.54 14.33
N ASP A 498 -16.94 -12.56 14.98
CA ASP A 498 -17.06 -12.41 16.41
C ASP A 498 -18.41 -12.93 16.95
N ILE A 499 -18.42 -13.44 18.18
CA ILE A 499 -19.60 -14.01 18.86
C ILE A 499 -19.60 -13.70 20.36
N GLU A 500 -20.76 -13.35 20.93
CA GLU A 500 -20.89 -13.02 22.37
C GLU A 500 -22.26 -13.44 22.92
N PHE A 501 -22.34 -13.90 24.17
CA PHE A 501 -23.63 -14.10 24.84
C PHE A 501 -24.14 -12.80 25.47
N GLY A 502 -25.38 -12.44 25.15
CA GLY A 502 -26.04 -11.29 25.77
C GLY A 502 -26.62 -11.59 27.16
N PRO A 503 -27.06 -10.56 27.91
CA PRO A 503 -27.69 -10.71 29.23
C PRO A 503 -29.03 -11.47 29.18
N ASP A 504 -29.60 -11.67 28.00
CA ASP A 504 -30.78 -12.50 27.74
C ASP A 504 -30.45 -13.99 27.55
N GLY A 505 -29.16 -14.38 27.58
CA GLY A 505 -28.70 -15.76 27.39
C GLY A 505 -28.79 -16.24 25.93
N SER A 506 -28.98 -15.31 24.99
CA SER A 506 -28.94 -15.53 23.55
C SER A 506 -27.52 -15.29 23.00
N LEU A 507 -27.15 -15.98 21.93
CA LEU A 507 -25.84 -15.82 21.28
C LEU A 507 -25.93 -14.76 20.17
N TYR A 508 -25.13 -13.71 20.25
CA TYR A 508 -25.00 -12.69 19.21
C TYR A 508 -23.85 -13.10 18.28
N VAL A 509 -24.07 -12.97 16.98
CA VAL A 509 -23.12 -13.41 15.95
C VAL A 509 -22.93 -12.28 14.95
N LEU A 510 -21.68 -11.86 14.77
CA LEU A 510 -21.28 -10.89 13.76
C LEU A 510 -20.64 -11.63 12.59
N ASP A 511 -21.32 -11.62 11.45
CA ASP A 511 -20.87 -12.20 10.20
C ASP A 511 -20.21 -11.11 9.34
N TYR A 512 -19.04 -11.44 8.79
CA TYR A 512 -18.28 -10.56 7.90
C TYR A 512 -18.74 -10.63 6.44
N GLY A 513 -19.28 -11.77 5.99
CA GLY A 513 -19.80 -11.99 4.64
C GLY A 513 -18.76 -12.01 3.51
N ASP A 514 -19.22 -12.24 2.27
CA ASP A 514 -18.37 -12.36 1.09
C ASP A 514 -17.85 -11.01 0.55
N GLY A 515 -16.53 -10.87 0.59
CA GLY A 515 -15.81 -9.76 0.00
C GLY A 515 -14.77 -9.17 0.92
N PHE A 516 -14.02 -8.19 0.43
CA PHE A 516 -12.81 -7.76 1.10
C PHE A 516 -12.82 -6.25 1.33
N PHE A 517 -12.39 -5.81 2.51
CA PHE A 517 -12.02 -4.43 2.85
C PHE A 517 -13.10 -3.36 2.62
N ARG A 518 -14.36 -3.77 2.73
CA ARG A 518 -15.53 -2.91 2.52
C ARG A 518 -16.69 -3.39 3.38
N ALA A 519 -17.77 -2.62 3.37
CA ALA A 519 -19.06 -3.12 3.81
C ALA A 519 -19.57 -4.18 2.83
N ASN A 520 -19.60 -5.43 3.28
CA ASN A 520 -20.09 -6.55 2.47
C ASN A 520 -21.63 -6.60 2.54
N PRO A 521 -22.34 -6.81 1.42
CA PRO A 521 -23.81 -6.79 1.39
C PRO A 521 -24.49 -7.91 2.20
N ASP A 522 -23.79 -9.00 2.41
CA ASP A 522 -24.16 -10.21 3.15
C ASP A 522 -23.69 -10.20 4.61
N ALA A 523 -22.71 -9.35 4.97
CA ALA A 523 -22.36 -9.08 6.36
C ALA A 523 -23.60 -8.75 7.19
N GLY A 524 -23.59 -9.12 8.47
CA GLY A 524 -24.74 -8.87 9.32
C GLY A 524 -24.46 -9.15 10.78
N LEU A 525 -25.24 -8.49 11.63
CA LEU A 525 -25.32 -8.81 13.04
C LEU A 525 -26.61 -9.60 13.27
N TYR A 526 -26.48 -10.73 13.96
CA TYR A 526 -27.56 -11.65 14.24
C TYR A 526 -27.65 -11.97 15.73
N ARG A 527 -28.80 -12.47 16.15
CA ARG A 527 -29.02 -13.08 17.47
C ARG A 527 -29.62 -14.46 17.30
N ILE A 528 -29.02 -15.47 17.93
CA ILE A 528 -29.50 -16.83 17.99
C ILE A 528 -30.24 -17.01 19.32
N ASP A 529 -31.54 -17.29 19.23
CA ASP A 529 -32.40 -17.56 20.37
C ASP A 529 -32.73 -19.06 20.45
N TYR A 530 -32.78 -19.62 21.65
CA TYR A 530 -33.48 -20.89 21.88
C TYR A 530 -34.97 -20.62 22.01
N SER A 531 -35.73 -21.09 21.04
CA SER A 531 -37.10 -20.69 20.76
C SER A 531 -37.92 -21.89 20.28
N PRO A 532 -38.18 -22.90 21.14
CA PRO A 532 -38.93 -24.08 20.75
C PRO A 532 -40.36 -23.73 20.31
N GLY A 533 -40.83 -24.37 19.23
CA GLY A 533 -42.12 -24.08 18.63
C GLY A 533 -42.07 -22.94 17.61
N ASN A 534 -43.01 -22.00 17.69
CA ASN A 534 -43.22 -20.95 16.69
C ASN A 534 -42.06 -19.93 16.62
N LYS A 535 -41.48 -19.74 15.45
CA LYS A 535 -40.39 -18.79 15.19
C LYS A 535 -40.90 -17.39 14.88
N ALA A 536 -40.00 -16.42 14.98
CA ALA A 536 -40.27 -15.06 14.55
C ALA A 536 -40.24 -14.97 13.01
N PRO A 537 -41.16 -14.21 12.40
CA PRO A 537 -41.08 -13.87 11.00
C PRO A 537 -39.76 -13.18 10.66
N GLN A 538 -39.26 -13.43 9.45
CA GLN A 538 -38.10 -12.78 8.88
C GLN A 538 -38.54 -11.69 7.91
N PRO A 539 -38.59 -10.43 8.36
CA PRO A 539 -38.99 -9.33 7.50
C PRO A 539 -37.94 -9.04 6.44
N LYS A 540 -38.39 -8.85 5.20
CA LYS A 540 -37.56 -8.36 4.10
C LYS A 540 -38.19 -7.09 3.54
N ILE A 541 -37.36 -6.08 3.29
CA ILE A 541 -37.79 -4.77 2.80
C ILE A 541 -37.16 -4.50 1.44
N SER A 542 -37.98 -4.16 0.45
CA SER A 542 -37.56 -3.51 -0.78
C SER A 542 -38.15 -2.11 -0.83
N ALA A 543 -37.34 -1.12 -1.20
CA ALA A 543 -37.74 0.26 -1.33
C ALA A 543 -37.22 0.82 -2.66
N ASN A 544 -38.07 1.52 -3.42
CA ASN A 544 -37.69 2.10 -4.70
C ASN A 544 -38.43 3.42 -5.00
N PRO A 545 -37.71 4.52 -5.28
CA PRO A 545 -36.27 4.71 -5.10
C PRO A 545 -35.90 4.84 -3.61
N ILE A 546 -34.66 4.52 -3.23
CA ILE A 546 -34.15 4.73 -1.86
C ILE A 546 -33.58 6.14 -1.64
N SER A 547 -33.43 6.92 -2.70
CA SER A 547 -32.89 8.27 -2.61
C SER A 547 -33.37 9.21 -3.72
N SER A 548 -33.26 10.51 -3.49
CA SER A 548 -33.47 11.56 -4.48
C SER A 548 -32.65 12.81 -4.17
N SER A 549 -32.44 13.66 -5.17
CA SER A 549 -31.77 14.97 -4.99
C SER A 549 -32.67 16.07 -4.44
N SER A 550 -33.97 15.81 -4.33
CA SER A 550 -34.96 16.82 -3.93
C SER A 550 -36.20 16.19 -3.31
N ALA A 551 -36.87 16.97 -2.46
CA ALA A 551 -38.19 16.66 -1.95
C ALA A 551 -39.29 17.27 -2.85
N PRO A 552 -40.48 16.65 -2.95
CA PRO A 552 -40.88 15.42 -2.28
C PRO A 552 -40.35 14.16 -2.98
N LEU A 553 -40.05 13.11 -2.20
CA LEU A 553 -39.73 11.77 -2.70
C LEU A 553 -40.87 10.80 -2.36
N THR A 554 -41.47 10.18 -3.38
CA THR A 554 -42.43 9.09 -3.16
C THR A 554 -41.72 7.76 -3.35
N VAL A 555 -41.68 6.95 -2.28
CA VAL A 555 -41.03 5.64 -2.26
C VAL A 555 -42.10 4.56 -2.28
N GLN A 556 -41.89 3.55 -3.13
CA GLN A 556 -42.66 2.32 -3.12
C GLN A 556 -41.98 1.31 -2.22
N PHE A 557 -42.72 0.77 -1.26
CA PHE A 557 -42.23 -0.22 -0.31
C PHE A 557 -42.91 -1.57 -0.56
N ASP A 558 -42.11 -2.63 -0.56
CA ASP A 558 -42.56 -4.00 -0.73
C ASP A 558 -41.91 -4.88 0.35
N GLY A 559 -42.76 -5.45 1.21
CA GLY A 559 -42.40 -6.40 2.24
C GLY A 559 -42.75 -7.85 1.86
N SER A 560 -43.24 -8.11 0.65
CA SER A 560 -43.84 -9.40 0.28
C SER A 560 -42.86 -10.57 0.29
N ASP A 561 -41.54 -10.31 0.25
CA ASP A 561 -40.50 -11.33 0.35
C ASP A 561 -40.21 -11.74 1.81
N SER A 562 -40.91 -11.13 2.78
CA SER A 562 -40.86 -11.57 4.18
C SER A 562 -41.42 -12.97 4.31
N VAL A 563 -40.75 -13.80 5.08
CA VAL A 563 -41.12 -15.21 5.27
C VAL A 563 -41.32 -15.51 6.73
N ASP A 564 -42.22 -16.44 6.98
CA ASP A 564 -42.37 -17.10 8.27
C ASP A 564 -41.72 -18.48 8.15
N PRO A 565 -40.86 -18.92 9.07
CA PRO A 565 -40.24 -20.25 9.00
C PRO A 565 -41.27 -21.39 8.91
N GLU A 566 -42.45 -21.22 9.54
CA GLU A 566 -43.57 -22.15 9.49
C GLU A 566 -44.55 -21.89 8.33
N ALA A 567 -44.22 -20.95 7.44
CA ALA A 567 -45.04 -20.48 6.33
C ALA A 567 -46.43 -19.96 6.77
N ALA A 568 -46.54 -19.41 7.98
CA ALA A 568 -47.75 -18.78 8.48
C ALA A 568 -48.09 -17.49 7.72
N ALA A 569 -49.36 -17.07 7.81
CA ALA A 569 -49.84 -15.85 7.17
C ALA A 569 -49.38 -14.61 7.94
N LEU A 570 -48.68 -13.71 7.25
CA LEU A 570 -48.04 -12.55 7.88
C LEU A 570 -48.90 -11.27 7.82
N THR A 571 -48.76 -10.45 8.85
CA THR A 571 -49.25 -9.07 8.90
C THR A 571 -48.08 -8.10 8.85
N PHE A 572 -48.28 -6.95 8.21
CA PHE A 572 -47.22 -6.00 7.88
C PHE A 572 -47.59 -4.61 8.39
N GLU A 573 -46.68 -3.98 9.10
CA GLU A 573 -46.81 -2.62 9.63
C GLU A 573 -45.54 -1.82 9.29
N TRP A 574 -45.71 -0.58 8.85
CA TRP A 574 -44.64 0.29 8.39
C TRP A 574 -44.53 1.55 9.24
N ASP A 575 -43.32 1.91 9.65
CA ASP A 575 -42.98 3.20 10.26
C ASP A 575 -41.97 3.89 9.33
N PHE A 576 -42.34 5.02 8.73
CA PHE A 576 -41.53 5.61 7.67
C PHE A 576 -40.49 6.62 8.14
N ASP A 577 -40.60 7.13 9.37
CA ASP A 577 -39.72 8.18 9.90
C ASP A 577 -38.91 7.74 11.13
N GLY A 578 -39.15 6.52 11.63
CA GLY A 578 -38.46 5.93 12.76
C GLY A 578 -38.94 6.42 14.12
N ASN A 579 -40.07 7.15 14.19
CA ASN A 579 -40.51 7.79 15.43
C ASN A 579 -41.10 6.81 16.47
N GLY A 580 -41.33 5.55 16.09
CA GLY A 580 -41.95 4.51 16.94
C GLY A 580 -43.42 4.23 16.61
N THR A 581 -44.02 5.04 15.74
CA THR A 581 -45.42 4.94 15.30
C THR A 581 -45.46 4.27 13.94
N PHE A 582 -46.27 3.23 13.82
CA PHE A 582 -46.49 2.56 12.54
C PHE A 582 -47.61 3.26 11.76
N ASP A 583 -47.23 3.94 10.68
CA ASP A 583 -48.05 4.82 9.86
C ASP A 583 -48.95 4.08 8.86
N ALA A 584 -48.55 2.89 8.42
CA ALA A 584 -49.26 2.13 7.39
C ALA A 584 -49.22 0.62 7.61
N THR A 585 -50.10 -0.10 6.90
CA THR A 585 -50.19 -1.57 6.95
C THR A 585 -50.27 -2.18 5.56
N GLY A 586 -49.90 -3.46 5.45
CA GLY A 586 -50.01 -4.26 4.22
C GLY A 586 -48.65 -4.56 3.59
N ALA A 587 -48.57 -5.66 2.83
CA ALA A 587 -47.31 -6.13 2.25
C ALA A 587 -46.69 -5.16 1.25
N LYS A 588 -47.50 -4.34 0.57
CA LYS A 588 -47.04 -3.28 -0.34
C LYS A 588 -47.70 -1.97 0.03
N THR A 589 -46.93 -0.89 0.06
CA THR A 589 -47.40 0.45 0.41
C THR A 589 -46.53 1.52 -0.25
N SER A 590 -46.95 2.78 -0.14
CA SER A 590 -46.16 3.93 -0.59
C SER A 590 -46.19 5.04 0.45
N PHE A 591 -45.09 5.78 0.54
CA PHE A 591 -44.99 6.95 1.41
C PHE A 591 -44.28 8.10 0.69
N THR A 592 -44.71 9.33 0.98
CA THR A 592 -44.14 10.54 0.40
C THR A 592 -43.42 11.36 1.45
N TYR A 593 -42.10 11.38 1.39
CA TYR A 593 -41.25 12.25 2.20
C TYR A 593 -41.25 13.66 1.62
N THR A 594 -41.82 14.63 2.34
CA THR A 594 -41.98 16.01 1.85
C THR A 594 -40.83 16.95 2.20
N GLU A 595 -39.96 16.54 3.13
CA GLU A 595 -38.84 17.33 3.61
C GLU A 595 -37.51 16.64 3.32
N LEU A 596 -36.45 17.43 3.20
CA LEU A 596 -35.09 16.93 3.06
C LEU A 596 -34.65 16.26 4.36
N GLY A 597 -34.02 15.10 4.27
CA GLY A 597 -33.68 14.32 5.46
C GLY A 597 -33.19 12.91 5.12
N ARG A 598 -32.63 12.23 6.12
CA ARG A 598 -32.46 10.78 6.13
C ARG A 598 -33.51 10.18 7.04
N TYR A 599 -34.24 9.19 6.56
CA TYR A 599 -35.35 8.56 7.27
C TYR A 599 -35.13 7.05 7.36
N PRO A 600 -35.12 6.44 8.55
CA PRO A 600 -35.07 5.00 8.69
C PRO A 600 -36.49 4.44 8.52
N ALA A 601 -36.81 3.97 7.31
CA ALA A 601 -38.07 3.28 7.05
C ALA A 601 -38.01 1.86 7.61
N ARG A 602 -38.98 1.50 8.44
CA ARG A 602 -39.02 0.23 9.18
C ARG A 602 -40.21 -0.60 8.78
N LEU A 603 -39.98 -1.90 8.73
CA LEU A 603 -41.02 -2.91 8.54
C LEU A 603 -41.06 -3.82 9.76
N ARG A 604 -42.25 -3.92 10.37
CA ARG A 604 -42.60 -4.97 11.32
C ARG A 604 -43.46 -6.00 10.63
N VAL A 605 -43.07 -7.25 10.79
CA VAL A 605 -43.87 -8.39 10.31
C VAL A 605 -44.24 -9.25 11.50
N THR A 606 -45.52 -9.60 11.61
CA THR A 606 -46.07 -10.38 12.73
C THR A 606 -46.89 -11.56 12.22
N ASP A 607 -46.68 -12.73 12.81
CA ASP A 607 -47.42 -13.95 12.52
C ASP A 607 -48.76 -14.02 13.29
N PRO A 608 -49.60 -15.05 13.06
CA PRO A 608 -50.87 -15.23 13.79
C PRO A 608 -50.70 -15.54 15.29
N GLU A 609 -49.57 -16.10 15.70
CA GLU A 609 -49.20 -16.49 17.06
C GLU A 609 -48.65 -15.31 17.89
N GLY A 610 -48.36 -14.18 17.24
CA GLY A 610 -47.92 -12.93 17.83
C GLY A 610 -46.40 -12.75 17.89
N ARG A 611 -45.57 -13.62 17.30
CA ARG A 611 -44.15 -13.33 17.13
C ARG A 611 -43.97 -12.30 16.03
N ARG A 612 -42.90 -11.52 16.17
CA ARG A 612 -42.62 -10.39 15.28
C ARG A 612 -41.14 -10.33 14.94
N GLY A 613 -40.85 -9.94 13.70
CA GLY A 613 -39.53 -9.51 13.26
C GLY A 613 -39.55 -8.03 12.84
N LEU A 614 -38.39 -7.38 12.93
CA LEU A 614 -38.17 -6.01 12.51
C LEU A 614 -37.00 -5.92 11.52
N THR A 615 -37.11 -5.05 10.52
CA THR A 615 -36.00 -4.65 9.66
C THR A 615 -36.16 -3.18 9.27
N SER A 616 -35.08 -2.54 8.83
CA SER A 616 -35.12 -1.15 8.39
C SER A 616 -34.27 -0.92 7.14
N THR A 617 -34.59 0.15 6.41
CA THR A 617 -33.78 0.67 5.31
C THR A 617 -33.72 2.19 5.39
N SER A 618 -32.58 2.79 5.05
CA SER A 618 -32.41 4.24 5.09
C SER A 618 -32.86 4.87 3.77
N ILE A 619 -33.76 5.84 3.84
CA ILE A 619 -34.19 6.66 2.70
C ILE A 619 -33.51 8.04 2.77
N SER A 620 -32.85 8.45 1.69
CA SER A 620 -32.15 9.75 1.60
C SER A 620 -32.87 10.73 0.68
N VAL A 621 -33.42 11.81 1.22
CA VAL A 621 -34.13 12.85 0.45
C VAL A 621 -33.29 14.13 0.44
N GLY A 622 -32.63 14.39 -0.67
CA GLY A 622 -31.74 15.54 -0.86
C GLY A 622 -30.30 15.18 -1.23
N ASN A 623 -29.91 13.91 -1.22
CA ASN A 623 -28.60 13.44 -1.68
C ASN A 623 -28.71 12.01 -2.20
N VAL A 624 -28.16 11.73 -3.38
CA VAL A 624 -28.10 10.40 -4.00
C VAL A 624 -26.65 9.89 -3.94
N ALA A 625 -26.45 8.59 -3.75
CA ALA A 625 -25.11 8.02 -3.81
C ALA A 625 -24.55 8.08 -5.25
N PRO A 626 -23.26 8.42 -5.42
CA PRO A 626 -22.64 8.55 -6.73
C PRO A 626 -22.54 7.17 -7.42
N THR A 627 -22.70 7.11 -8.73
CA THR A 627 -22.35 5.89 -9.49
C THR A 627 -20.85 5.86 -9.73
N VAL A 628 -20.20 4.72 -9.44
CA VAL A 628 -18.78 4.48 -9.73
C VAL A 628 -18.68 3.50 -10.89
N THR A 629 -17.78 3.75 -11.83
CA THR A 629 -17.50 2.84 -12.95
C THR A 629 -16.00 2.67 -13.11
N ILE A 630 -15.57 1.42 -13.14
CA ILE A 630 -14.18 1.04 -13.39
C ILE A 630 -14.06 0.70 -14.86
N ALA A 631 -13.44 1.59 -15.63
CA ALA A 631 -13.38 1.47 -17.09
C ALA A 631 -12.29 0.51 -17.57
N ASN A 632 -11.19 0.38 -16.83
CA ASN A 632 -10.07 -0.50 -17.14
C ASN A 632 -9.27 -0.82 -15.88
N PRO A 633 -8.69 -2.04 -15.76
CA PRO A 633 -9.22 -3.25 -16.40
C PRO A 633 -10.60 -3.61 -15.80
N PRO A 634 -11.42 -4.37 -16.54
CA PRO A 634 -12.62 -5.00 -15.99
C PRO A 634 -12.29 -6.10 -14.97
N SER A 635 -13.23 -6.43 -14.09
CA SER A 635 -13.11 -7.57 -13.16
C SER A 635 -12.90 -8.89 -13.91
N GLY A 636 -12.11 -9.80 -13.35
CA GLY A 636 -11.68 -11.07 -13.95
C GLY A 636 -10.53 -10.95 -14.95
N ALA A 637 -9.94 -9.77 -15.14
CA ALA A 637 -8.81 -9.61 -16.06
C ALA A 637 -7.57 -10.40 -15.57
N PHE A 638 -6.88 -11.04 -16.51
CA PHE A 638 -5.68 -11.83 -16.20
C PHE A 638 -4.42 -10.96 -16.11
N PHE A 639 -3.53 -11.21 -15.15
CA PHE A 639 -2.26 -10.48 -14.97
C PHE A 639 -1.12 -11.40 -14.47
N ASP A 640 0.13 -10.94 -14.48
CA ASP A 640 1.23 -11.61 -13.75
C ASP A 640 1.68 -10.76 -12.55
N TRP A 641 1.96 -11.41 -11.43
CA TRP A 641 2.56 -10.78 -10.25
C TRP A 641 3.87 -10.07 -10.60
N GLY A 642 4.09 -8.89 -10.03
CA GLY A 642 5.22 -8.01 -10.35
C GLY A 642 4.97 -7.05 -11.51
N GLN A 643 3.87 -7.21 -12.27
CA GLN A 643 3.44 -6.24 -13.28
C GLN A 643 2.62 -5.12 -12.64
N ALA A 644 2.61 -3.96 -13.28
CA ALA A 644 1.65 -2.92 -12.95
C ALA A 644 0.33 -3.15 -13.71
N VAL A 645 -0.79 -2.88 -13.05
CA VAL A 645 -2.14 -2.96 -13.63
C VAL A 645 -2.77 -1.57 -13.61
N PRO A 646 -3.17 -0.97 -14.75
CA PRO A 646 -3.61 0.41 -14.83
C PRO A 646 -5.13 0.54 -14.68
N PHE A 647 -5.56 1.34 -13.71
CA PHE A 647 -6.94 1.61 -13.36
C PHE A 647 -7.43 2.97 -13.83
N SER A 648 -8.65 3.01 -14.38
CA SER A 648 -9.36 4.25 -14.67
C SER A 648 -10.77 4.21 -14.08
N VAL A 649 -11.07 5.17 -13.23
CA VAL A 649 -12.33 5.31 -12.50
C VAL A 649 -13.05 6.56 -12.98
N THR A 650 -14.32 6.41 -13.31
CA THR A 650 -15.23 7.52 -13.56
C THR A 650 -16.39 7.48 -12.59
N THR A 651 -16.91 8.65 -12.26
CA THR A 651 -18.05 8.82 -11.36
C THR A 651 -19.11 9.69 -11.99
N SER A 652 -20.35 9.46 -11.62
CA SER A 652 -21.49 10.28 -11.99
C SER A 652 -22.40 10.45 -10.80
N ASP A 653 -22.74 11.69 -10.49
CA ASP A 653 -23.56 12.05 -9.35
C ASP A 653 -24.65 13.05 -9.78
N PRO A 654 -25.92 12.88 -9.38
CA PRO A 654 -26.97 13.82 -9.77
C PRO A 654 -26.74 15.26 -9.28
N GLU A 655 -26.08 15.44 -8.13
CA GLU A 655 -25.84 16.72 -7.48
C GLU A 655 -24.49 17.34 -7.87
N ASP A 656 -23.44 16.53 -7.98
CA ASP A 656 -22.06 16.94 -8.30
C ASP A 656 -21.73 16.84 -9.82
N GLY A 657 -22.58 16.19 -10.62
CA GLY A 657 -22.43 16.01 -12.07
C GLY A 657 -21.56 14.81 -12.46
N THR A 658 -21.09 14.78 -13.72
CA THR A 658 -20.29 13.65 -14.27
C THR A 658 -18.78 13.87 -14.18
N ALA A 659 -18.34 14.97 -13.57
CA ALA A 659 -16.92 15.29 -13.45
C ALA A 659 -16.34 14.57 -12.24
N THR A 660 -15.44 13.62 -12.48
CA THR A 660 -14.83 12.86 -11.39
C THR A 660 -13.86 13.71 -10.58
N VAL A 661 -14.12 13.83 -9.27
CA VAL A 661 -13.22 14.51 -8.33
C VAL A 661 -12.17 13.52 -7.84
N CYS A 662 -11.11 13.35 -8.62
CA CYS A 662 -10.11 12.29 -8.44
C CYS A 662 -9.54 12.12 -7.01
N PRO A 663 -9.29 13.19 -6.21
CA PRO A 663 -8.83 13.03 -4.83
C PRO A 663 -9.82 12.32 -3.88
N ARG A 664 -11.09 12.15 -4.26
CA ARG A 664 -12.11 11.43 -3.48
C ARG A 664 -12.28 9.97 -3.89
N VAL A 665 -11.67 9.56 -5.00
CA VAL A 665 -11.54 8.15 -5.32
C VAL A 665 -10.44 7.60 -4.43
N SER A 666 -10.79 6.76 -3.47
CA SER A 666 -9.83 5.95 -2.73
C SER A 666 -9.84 4.52 -3.27
N TRP A 667 -8.68 3.89 -3.31
CA TRP A 667 -8.55 2.52 -3.76
C TRP A 667 -7.66 1.73 -2.80
N THR A 668 -7.96 0.43 -2.69
CA THR A 668 -7.19 -0.55 -1.94
C THR A 668 -6.96 -1.75 -2.83
N PHE A 669 -5.71 -2.15 -3.02
CA PHE A 669 -5.31 -3.42 -3.59
C PHE A 669 -4.98 -4.40 -2.47
N GLY A 670 -5.57 -5.59 -2.51
CA GLY A 670 -5.22 -6.71 -1.67
C GLY A 670 -4.79 -7.93 -2.47
N LEU A 671 -4.03 -8.79 -1.81
CA LEU A 671 -3.77 -10.15 -2.26
C LEU A 671 -4.81 -11.05 -1.61
N GLY A 672 -5.67 -11.63 -2.44
CA GLY A 672 -6.55 -12.72 -2.07
C GLY A 672 -5.78 -14.03 -2.06
N HIS A 673 -6.07 -14.89 -1.10
CA HIS A 673 -5.68 -16.28 -1.13
C HIS A 673 -6.76 -17.17 -0.51
N ASP A 674 -7.04 -18.28 -1.19
CA ASP A 674 -8.11 -19.21 -0.87
C ASP A 674 -9.47 -18.50 -0.68
N ALA A 675 -9.93 -18.39 0.57
CA ALA A 675 -11.23 -17.81 0.91
C ALA A 675 -11.16 -16.35 1.40
N HIS A 676 -9.98 -15.81 1.71
CA HIS A 676 -9.85 -14.45 2.25
C HIS A 676 -8.84 -13.60 1.49
N ALA A 677 -8.67 -12.35 1.93
CA ALA A 677 -7.67 -11.46 1.34
C ALA A 677 -7.02 -10.59 2.40
N HIS A 678 -5.80 -10.16 2.12
CA HIS A 678 -5.09 -9.16 2.91
C HIS A 678 -4.87 -7.87 2.11
N PRO A 679 -5.18 -6.68 2.67
CA PRO A 679 -4.92 -5.43 1.97
C PRO A 679 -3.43 -5.14 1.97
N LEU A 680 -2.86 -4.76 0.83
CA LEU A 680 -1.42 -4.54 0.68
C LEU A 680 -1.08 -3.09 0.37
N SER A 681 -1.81 -2.45 -0.54
CA SER A 681 -1.54 -1.06 -0.90
C SER A 681 -2.83 -0.28 -1.06
N GLN A 682 -2.76 1.01 -0.77
CA GLN A 682 -3.90 1.90 -0.88
C GLN A 682 -3.46 3.27 -1.39
N GLY A 683 -4.38 4.00 -1.97
CA GLY A 683 -4.12 5.34 -2.45
C GLY A 683 -5.38 6.08 -2.84
N THR A 684 -5.17 7.25 -3.46
CA THR A 684 -6.25 8.09 -3.97
C THR A 684 -5.97 8.52 -5.40
N GLY A 685 -7.02 8.69 -6.21
CA GLY A 685 -6.91 9.10 -7.60
C GLY A 685 -7.83 8.30 -8.51
N CYS A 686 -8.25 8.92 -9.62
CA CYS A 686 -9.14 8.31 -10.61
C CYS A 686 -8.38 7.64 -11.79
N GLN A 687 -7.08 7.87 -11.91
CA GLN A 687 -6.18 7.24 -12.88
C GLN A 687 -4.89 6.87 -12.15
N PHE A 688 -4.57 5.58 -12.10
CA PHE A 688 -3.44 5.06 -11.34
C PHE A 688 -3.01 3.71 -11.88
N ALA A 689 -1.80 3.24 -11.54
CA ALA A 689 -1.40 1.86 -11.80
C ALA A 689 -0.87 1.21 -10.53
N ILE A 690 -1.37 0.02 -10.24
CA ILE A 690 -0.99 -0.76 -9.06
C ILE A 690 0.16 -1.70 -9.45
N PRO A 691 1.39 -1.50 -8.95
CA PRO A 691 2.45 -2.49 -9.07
C PRO A 691 2.12 -3.67 -8.15
N THR A 692 1.76 -4.80 -8.75
CA THR A 692 1.43 -6.00 -7.98
C THR A 692 2.69 -6.59 -7.34
N PRO A 693 2.61 -7.15 -6.12
CA PRO A 693 3.76 -7.72 -5.41
C PRO A 693 4.35 -8.91 -6.17
N ALA A 694 5.62 -8.81 -6.58
CA ALA A 694 6.31 -9.90 -7.28
C ALA A 694 6.56 -11.13 -6.39
N ASP A 695 6.49 -10.96 -5.08
CA ASP A 695 6.65 -11.96 -4.04
C ASP A 695 5.34 -12.62 -3.60
N ALA A 696 4.20 -12.25 -4.20
CA ALA A 696 2.91 -12.92 -3.94
C ALA A 696 2.98 -14.45 -4.10
N THR A 697 3.79 -14.95 -5.05
CA THR A 697 3.97 -16.39 -5.27
C THR A 697 4.67 -17.10 -4.10
N GLN A 698 5.14 -16.36 -3.09
CA GLN A 698 5.78 -16.89 -1.89
C GLN A 698 4.78 -17.13 -0.74
N HIS A 699 3.48 -16.95 -0.98
CA HIS A 699 2.44 -17.51 -0.10
C HIS A 699 2.47 -19.05 -0.14
N GLY A 700 2.91 -19.64 -1.26
CA GLY A 700 3.03 -21.08 -1.44
C GLY A 700 2.62 -21.45 -2.85
N GLU A 701 3.16 -22.56 -3.39
CA GLU A 701 2.73 -23.06 -4.71
C GLU A 701 1.37 -23.77 -4.64
N THR A 702 0.91 -24.08 -3.44
CA THR A 702 -0.39 -24.70 -3.15
C THR A 702 -1.53 -23.69 -3.04
N GLU A 703 -1.27 -22.44 -2.66
CA GLU A 703 -2.31 -21.47 -2.30
C GLU A 703 -3.00 -20.86 -3.54
N ASN A 704 -4.32 -20.68 -3.47
CA ASN A 704 -5.08 -20.03 -4.53
C ASN A 704 -4.95 -18.49 -4.47
N ILE A 705 -3.86 -17.93 -5.00
CA ILE A 705 -3.64 -16.48 -4.92
C ILE A 705 -4.34 -15.69 -6.05
N PHE A 706 -4.87 -14.50 -5.74
CA PHE A 706 -5.48 -13.59 -6.70
C PHE A 706 -5.38 -12.12 -6.27
N GLY A 707 -5.69 -11.18 -7.17
CA GLY A 707 -5.69 -9.75 -6.87
C GLY A 707 -7.10 -9.26 -6.57
N VAL A 708 -7.26 -8.44 -5.54
CA VAL A 708 -8.53 -7.77 -5.21
C VAL A 708 -8.33 -6.27 -5.26
N VAL A 709 -9.23 -5.54 -5.91
CA VAL A 709 -9.22 -4.07 -5.85
C VAL A 709 -10.58 -3.55 -5.42
N VAL A 710 -10.57 -2.77 -4.34
CA VAL A 710 -11.74 -2.08 -3.78
C VAL A 710 -11.59 -0.60 -4.08
N ILE A 711 -12.60 -0.01 -4.70
CA ILE A 711 -12.64 1.42 -5.05
C ILE A 711 -13.83 2.03 -4.35
N THR A 712 -13.58 3.10 -3.58
CA THR A 712 -14.61 3.83 -2.86
C THR A 712 -14.61 5.29 -3.32
N TYR A 713 -15.79 5.86 -3.49
CA TYR A 713 -15.98 7.28 -3.75
C TYR A 713 -17.09 7.82 -2.86
N THR A 714 -16.81 8.92 -2.15
CA THR A 714 -17.79 9.67 -1.36
C THR A 714 -17.99 11.04 -2.00
N ASP A 715 -19.24 11.43 -2.20
CA ASP A 715 -19.60 12.75 -2.73
C ASP A 715 -19.36 13.87 -1.68
N ASN A 716 -19.76 15.11 -1.99
CA ASN A 716 -19.69 16.24 -1.03
C ASN A 716 -20.76 16.25 0.07
N GLY A 717 -21.77 15.40 -0.06
CA GLY A 717 -23.12 15.66 0.44
C GLY A 717 -23.79 16.79 -0.33
N ALA A 718 -25.11 16.85 -0.19
CA ALA A 718 -25.93 17.88 -0.78
C ALA A 718 -27.07 18.27 0.17
N ASN A 719 -27.56 19.50 0.02
CA ASN A 719 -28.76 19.98 0.71
C ASN A 719 -28.73 19.87 2.25
N GLY A 720 -27.55 19.95 2.87
CA GLY A 720 -27.37 19.84 4.32
C GLY A 720 -27.29 18.41 4.85
N LEU A 721 -27.31 17.41 3.96
CA LEU A 721 -27.08 16.00 4.29
C LEU A 721 -25.59 15.65 4.15
N PRO A 722 -25.09 14.67 4.94
CA PRO A 722 -23.73 14.17 4.82
C PRO A 722 -23.56 13.41 3.50
N GLY A 723 -22.31 13.30 3.07
CA GLY A 723 -21.98 12.64 1.83
C GLY A 723 -22.44 11.19 1.75
N ALA A 724 -22.81 10.76 0.55
CA ALA A 724 -23.12 9.38 0.25
C ALA A 724 -21.93 8.71 -0.43
N THR A 725 -21.77 7.42 -0.14
CA THR A 725 -20.60 6.63 -0.51
C THR A 725 -21.04 5.48 -1.39
N THR A 726 -20.25 5.21 -2.43
CA THR A 726 -20.34 4.00 -3.24
C THR A 726 -19.00 3.29 -3.24
N THR A 727 -19.05 1.98 -3.07
CA THR A 727 -17.88 1.10 -3.09
C THR A 727 -18.08 0.01 -4.13
N GLU A 728 -17.07 -0.20 -4.96
CA GLU A 728 -17.01 -1.24 -5.99
C GLU A 728 -15.82 -2.16 -5.73
N GLN A 729 -16.00 -3.48 -5.92
CA GLN A 729 -14.93 -4.45 -5.87
C GLN A 729 -14.71 -5.07 -7.25
N LEU A 730 -13.45 -5.35 -7.59
CA LEU A 730 -13.08 -6.19 -8.71
C LEU A 730 -12.03 -7.23 -8.29
N VAL A 731 -12.03 -8.36 -9.00
CA VAL A 731 -11.02 -9.42 -8.87
C VAL A 731 -10.12 -9.40 -10.10
N LEU A 732 -8.84 -9.69 -9.92
CA LEU A 732 -7.86 -9.91 -10.97
C LEU A 732 -7.32 -11.33 -10.80
N ASN A 733 -7.18 -12.05 -11.92
CA ASN A 733 -6.74 -13.44 -11.88
C ASN A 733 -5.27 -13.53 -12.31
N PRO A 734 -4.39 -14.26 -11.61
CA PRO A 734 -3.09 -14.58 -12.16
C PRO A 734 -3.26 -15.34 -13.48
N LYS A 735 -2.35 -15.15 -14.44
CA LYS A 735 -2.44 -15.85 -15.72
C LYS A 735 -2.35 -17.37 -15.57
N LYS A 736 -1.64 -17.87 -14.54
CA LYS A 736 -1.66 -19.28 -14.18
C LYS A 736 -2.88 -19.53 -13.28
N GLN A 737 -3.68 -20.52 -13.65
CA GLN A 737 -4.82 -21.00 -12.89
C GLN A 737 -4.62 -22.51 -12.71
N GLU A 738 -4.43 -22.94 -11.46
CA GLU A 738 -4.39 -24.37 -11.13
C GLU A 738 -5.80 -24.95 -11.26
N ALA A 739 -5.91 -26.18 -11.75
CA ALA A 739 -7.21 -26.79 -12.05
C ALA A 739 -7.97 -27.20 -10.79
N GLU A 740 -7.26 -27.48 -9.70
CA GLU A 740 -7.82 -27.74 -8.38
C GLU A 740 -8.54 -26.54 -7.77
N TRP A 741 -8.21 -25.32 -8.22
CA TRP A 741 -8.80 -24.06 -7.76
C TRP A 741 -9.88 -23.53 -8.71
N ALA A 742 -10.56 -24.43 -9.42
CA ALA A 742 -11.76 -24.05 -10.17
C ALA A 742 -12.90 -23.73 -9.18
N ASP A 743 -13.53 -22.57 -9.35
CA ASP A 743 -14.64 -22.09 -8.49
C ASP A 743 -15.84 -23.05 -8.48
N ALA A 744 -16.03 -23.82 -9.56
CA ALA A 744 -17.06 -24.84 -9.63
C ALA A 744 -16.64 -26.00 -10.56
N THR A 745 -17.11 -27.21 -10.25
CA THR A 745 -16.82 -28.41 -11.03
C THR A 745 -18.04 -29.33 -11.14
N GLU A 746 -18.09 -30.17 -12.19
CA GLU A 746 -19.07 -31.26 -12.32
C GLU A 746 -18.40 -32.48 -12.97
N GLY A 747 -18.56 -33.65 -12.35
CA GLY A 747 -18.13 -34.94 -12.89
C GLY A 747 -16.65 -35.27 -12.72
N VAL A 748 -15.84 -34.37 -12.16
CA VAL A 748 -14.39 -34.56 -12.01
C VAL A 748 -13.98 -34.97 -10.59
N GLU A 749 -12.74 -35.43 -10.44
CA GLU A 749 -12.14 -35.77 -9.14
C GLU A 749 -10.84 -35.01 -8.91
N LEU A 750 -10.59 -34.59 -7.67
CA LEU A 750 -9.30 -34.02 -7.24
C LEU A 750 -8.44 -35.09 -6.59
N THR A 751 -7.23 -35.27 -7.11
CA THR A 751 -6.27 -36.26 -6.58
C THR A 751 -4.93 -35.61 -6.24
N ASN A 752 -4.31 -36.05 -5.15
CA ASN A 752 -2.97 -35.58 -4.76
C ASN A 752 -1.91 -36.16 -5.70
N ASP A 753 -0.96 -35.34 -6.12
CA ASP A 753 0.16 -35.71 -6.98
C ASP A 753 1.34 -34.76 -6.72
N ASP A 754 2.43 -35.29 -6.16
CA ASP A 754 3.64 -34.52 -5.83
C ASP A 754 4.40 -34.00 -7.07
N THR A 755 4.00 -34.43 -8.27
CA THR A 755 4.52 -33.94 -9.55
C THR A 755 3.63 -32.89 -10.22
N ALA A 756 2.42 -32.66 -9.69
CA ALA A 756 1.55 -31.55 -10.11
C ALA A 756 2.06 -30.21 -9.50
N SER A 757 1.74 -29.07 -10.12
CA SER A 757 2.32 -27.80 -9.67
C SER A 757 1.71 -27.26 -8.38
N GLY A 758 0.42 -27.48 -8.11
CA GLY A 758 -0.19 -27.19 -6.81
C GLY A 758 -0.36 -28.44 -5.93
N LEU A 759 0.42 -29.51 -6.19
CA LEU A 759 0.38 -30.80 -5.50
C LEU A 759 -0.95 -31.58 -5.62
N ARG A 760 -1.91 -31.07 -6.38
CA ARG A 760 -3.17 -31.73 -6.75
C ARG A 760 -3.41 -31.60 -8.25
N LYS A 761 -4.30 -32.43 -8.77
CA LYS A 761 -4.69 -32.43 -10.19
C LYS A 761 -6.13 -32.87 -10.35
N VAL A 762 -6.74 -32.49 -11.47
CA VAL A 762 -8.05 -32.94 -11.89
C VAL A 762 -7.94 -34.23 -12.71
N THR A 763 -8.59 -35.28 -12.23
CA THR A 763 -8.74 -36.58 -12.91
C THR A 763 -10.20 -36.85 -13.27
N SER A 764 -10.45 -37.99 -13.92
CA SER A 764 -11.81 -38.43 -14.29
C SER A 764 -12.53 -37.40 -15.16
N PHE A 765 -11.79 -36.63 -15.96
CA PHE A 765 -12.32 -35.54 -16.77
C PHE A 765 -12.89 -36.06 -18.10
N ASP A 766 -14.08 -36.66 -18.02
CA ASP A 766 -14.78 -37.34 -19.10
C ASP A 766 -15.61 -36.38 -19.98
N ALA A 767 -16.22 -36.94 -21.02
CA ALA A 767 -17.03 -36.17 -21.96
C ALA A 767 -18.37 -35.77 -21.31
N GLY A 768 -18.56 -34.46 -21.08
CA GLY A 768 -19.74 -33.90 -20.42
C GLY A 768 -19.39 -33.15 -19.14
N ASP A 769 -18.25 -33.49 -18.55
CA ASP A 769 -17.74 -32.91 -17.30
C ASP A 769 -17.13 -31.53 -17.56
N TRP A 770 -16.99 -30.74 -16.50
CA TRP A 770 -16.45 -29.38 -16.60
C TRP A 770 -15.83 -28.84 -15.31
N LEU A 771 -14.98 -27.84 -15.52
CA LEU A 771 -14.41 -26.94 -14.51
C LEU A 771 -14.78 -25.51 -14.90
N ALA A 772 -14.94 -24.59 -13.93
CA ALA A 772 -15.26 -23.20 -14.21
C ALA A 772 -14.54 -22.20 -13.31
N TRP A 773 -14.26 -21.02 -13.88
CA TRP A 773 -13.74 -19.84 -13.17
C TRP A 773 -14.65 -18.62 -13.41
N ASP A 774 -14.97 -17.86 -12.36
CA ASP A 774 -15.87 -16.72 -12.35
C ASP A 774 -15.50 -15.72 -11.22
N PRO A 775 -15.13 -14.47 -11.53
CA PRO A 775 -15.16 -13.82 -12.83
C PRO A 775 -13.92 -14.10 -13.69
N ALA A 776 -14.09 -14.24 -15.01
CA ALA A 776 -13.01 -14.19 -15.99
C ALA A 776 -13.22 -13.06 -17.00
N ASN A 777 -12.13 -12.49 -17.52
CA ASN A 777 -12.14 -11.52 -18.61
C ASN A 777 -10.89 -11.64 -19.49
N LEU A 778 -11.10 -11.86 -20.79
CA LEU A 778 -10.02 -12.14 -21.74
C LEU A 778 -9.43 -10.87 -22.40
N VAL A 779 -9.56 -9.69 -21.78
CA VAL A 779 -8.87 -8.47 -22.23
C VAL A 779 -7.36 -8.73 -22.29
N GLY A 780 -6.69 -8.28 -23.36
CA GLY A 780 -5.25 -8.51 -23.59
C GLY A 780 -4.79 -9.97 -23.77
N VAL A 781 -5.67 -10.96 -23.56
CA VAL A 781 -5.36 -12.39 -23.78
C VAL A 781 -5.43 -12.73 -25.27
N THR A 782 -4.42 -13.46 -25.73
CA THR A 782 -4.20 -13.88 -27.13
C THR A 782 -4.12 -15.40 -27.29
N GLY A 783 -3.92 -16.13 -26.20
CA GLY A 783 -3.79 -17.58 -26.21
C GLY A 783 -3.97 -18.19 -24.83
N VAL A 784 -3.94 -19.51 -24.79
CA VAL A 784 -3.98 -20.32 -23.56
C VAL A 784 -3.01 -21.48 -23.70
N THR A 785 -2.29 -21.78 -22.63
CA THR A 785 -1.43 -22.94 -22.47
C THR A 785 -2.05 -23.85 -21.44
N THR A 786 -1.95 -25.16 -21.61
CA THR A 786 -2.35 -26.15 -20.60
C THR A 786 -1.15 -26.97 -20.19
N ARG A 787 -1.01 -27.28 -18.90
CA ARG A 787 -0.21 -28.41 -18.43
C ARG A 787 -1.16 -29.58 -18.14
N ALA A 788 -1.06 -30.63 -18.94
CA ALA A 788 -1.98 -31.77 -18.89
C ALA A 788 -1.30 -33.06 -19.37
N SER A 789 -1.91 -34.21 -19.07
CA SER A 789 -1.53 -35.52 -19.62
C SER A 789 -2.76 -36.30 -20.09
N GLY A 790 -2.53 -37.39 -20.82
CA GLY A 790 -3.56 -38.23 -21.42
C GLY A 790 -3.73 -38.03 -22.93
N SER A 791 -4.89 -38.38 -23.46
CA SER A 791 -5.22 -38.32 -24.88
C SER A 791 -6.66 -37.81 -25.07
N GLY A 792 -6.81 -36.53 -25.38
CA GLY A 792 -8.12 -35.88 -25.48
C GLY A 792 -8.04 -34.44 -25.96
N THR A 793 -9.14 -33.70 -25.88
CA THR A 793 -9.20 -32.27 -26.24
C THR A 793 -9.93 -31.50 -25.15
N LEU A 794 -9.27 -30.46 -24.65
CA LEU A 794 -9.87 -29.45 -23.80
C LEU A 794 -10.53 -28.38 -24.65
N SER A 795 -11.71 -27.92 -24.25
CA SER A 795 -12.48 -26.89 -24.95
C SER A 795 -12.87 -25.77 -23.98
N LEU A 796 -12.49 -24.54 -24.31
CA LEU A 796 -12.83 -23.33 -23.57
C LEU A 796 -14.18 -22.79 -24.08
N ARG A 797 -15.11 -22.57 -23.15
CA ARG A 797 -16.49 -22.15 -23.40
C ARG A 797 -16.86 -20.97 -22.50
N TRP A 798 -17.86 -20.20 -22.90
CA TRP A 798 -18.25 -18.96 -22.19
C TRP A 798 -19.69 -19.04 -21.68
N SER A 799 -19.89 -18.66 -20.42
CA SER A 799 -21.19 -18.59 -19.72
C SER A 799 -21.98 -19.90 -19.59
N SER A 800 -21.67 -20.95 -20.35
CA SER A 800 -22.30 -22.26 -20.26
C SER A 800 -21.36 -23.37 -20.71
N PRO A 801 -21.35 -24.54 -20.04
CA PRO A 801 -20.53 -25.69 -20.43
C PRO A 801 -20.97 -26.32 -21.77
N THR A 802 -22.16 -25.96 -22.27
CA THR A 802 -22.66 -26.44 -23.57
C THR A 802 -22.50 -25.44 -24.71
N ALA A 803 -22.08 -24.20 -24.41
CA ALA A 803 -21.87 -23.16 -25.42
C ALA A 803 -20.75 -23.54 -26.40
N THR A 804 -20.83 -23.14 -27.67
CA THR A 804 -19.79 -23.42 -28.68
C THR A 804 -18.40 -23.01 -28.17
N PRO A 805 -17.37 -23.87 -28.28
CA PRO A 805 -16.02 -23.51 -27.84
C PRO A 805 -15.46 -22.34 -28.63
N PHE A 806 -14.81 -21.42 -27.94
CA PHE A 806 -14.04 -20.34 -28.58
C PHE A 806 -12.54 -20.65 -28.67
N GLY A 807 -12.09 -21.71 -28.00
CA GLY A 807 -10.73 -22.26 -28.08
C GLY A 807 -10.72 -23.75 -27.78
N THR A 808 -9.81 -24.50 -28.41
CA THR A 808 -9.63 -25.94 -28.19
C THR A 808 -8.15 -26.28 -28.13
N ILE A 809 -7.76 -27.19 -27.25
CA ILE A 809 -6.38 -27.58 -26.99
C ILE A 809 -6.31 -29.10 -27.00
N ALA A 810 -5.51 -29.67 -27.92
CA ALA A 810 -5.27 -31.09 -27.97
C ALA A 810 -4.24 -31.50 -26.90
N VAL A 811 -4.56 -32.56 -26.17
CA VAL A 811 -3.66 -33.20 -25.18
C VAL A 811 -3.30 -34.58 -25.73
N ASP A 812 -2.00 -34.83 -25.90
CA ASP A 812 -1.48 -36.11 -26.40
C ASP A 812 -0.11 -36.40 -25.76
N GLY A 813 -0.13 -37.13 -24.65
CA GLY A 813 1.09 -37.49 -23.93
C GLY A 813 0.82 -38.33 -22.68
N ALA A 814 1.63 -39.38 -22.48
CA ALA A 814 1.51 -40.26 -21.31
C ALA A 814 1.99 -39.63 -19.99
N GLY A 815 2.56 -38.43 -20.01
CA GLY A 815 2.99 -37.65 -18.84
C GLY A 815 2.73 -36.17 -19.06
N TRP A 816 3.16 -35.31 -18.13
CA TRP A 816 2.91 -33.87 -18.21
C TRP A 816 3.43 -33.25 -19.52
N THR A 817 2.53 -32.64 -20.27
CA THR A 817 2.83 -31.91 -21.51
C THR A 817 2.26 -30.50 -21.43
N ASN A 818 2.99 -29.55 -22.01
CA ASN A 818 2.50 -28.20 -22.21
C ASN A 818 2.01 -28.06 -23.66
N ALA A 819 0.76 -27.65 -23.85
CA ALA A 819 0.16 -27.40 -25.16
C ALA A 819 -0.41 -25.98 -25.20
N THR A 820 -0.19 -25.25 -26.30
CA THR A 820 -0.66 -23.86 -26.45
C THR A 820 -1.60 -23.73 -27.63
N ALA A 821 -2.70 -23.00 -27.44
CA ALA A 821 -3.63 -22.60 -28.49
C ALA A 821 -3.77 -21.08 -28.56
N THR A 822 -3.82 -20.55 -29.78
CA THR A 822 -4.16 -19.14 -30.04
C THR A 822 -5.67 -18.95 -30.00
N LEU A 823 -6.14 -17.86 -29.39
CA LEU A 823 -7.56 -17.51 -29.27
C LEU A 823 -7.89 -16.34 -30.19
N SER A 824 -8.54 -16.62 -31.32
CA SER A 824 -8.85 -15.60 -32.36
C SER A 824 -10.28 -15.03 -32.29
N SER A 825 -11.22 -15.72 -31.65
CA SER A 825 -12.63 -15.33 -31.54
C SER A 825 -13.10 -15.35 -30.08
N LYS A 826 -12.45 -14.53 -29.24
CA LYS A 826 -12.71 -14.49 -27.79
C LYS A 826 -14.01 -13.77 -27.43
N PRO A 827 -14.75 -14.22 -26.40
CA PRO A 827 -15.88 -13.48 -25.84
C PRO A 827 -15.42 -12.12 -25.28
N ALA A 828 -16.37 -11.18 -25.20
CA ALA A 828 -16.16 -9.85 -24.63
C ALA A 828 -16.87 -9.72 -23.28
N GLY A 829 -16.37 -8.81 -22.45
CA GLY A 829 -16.90 -8.58 -21.10
C GLY A 829 -16.42 -9.61 -20.08
N THR A 830 -16.90 -9.43 -18.85
CA THR A 830 -16.62 -10.32 -17.72
C THR A 830 -17.70 -11.39 -17.64
N GLY A 831 -17.31 -12.62 -17.29
CA GLY A 831 -18.24 -13.71 -17.02
C GLY A 831 -17.52 -15.02 -16.75
N ARG A 832 -18.29 -16.10 -16.67
CA ARG A 832 -17.80 -17.43 -16.32
C ARG A 832 -17.11 -18.13 -17.49
N LEU A 833 -15.86 -18.54 -17.30
CA LEU A 833 -15.10 -19.40 -18.19
C LEU A 833 -15.35 -20.86 -17.82
N TYR A 834 -15.79 -21.68 -18.78
CA TYR A 834 -15.89 -23.13 -18.62
C TYR A 834 -14.80 -23.84 -19.41
N VAL A 835 -14.24 -24.90 -18.83
CA VAL A 835 -13.38 -25.87 -19.53
C VAL A 835 -14.07 -27.22 -19.52
N THR A 836 -14.16 -27.83 -20.70
CA THR A 836 -14.76 -29.15 -20.91
C THR A 836 -13.76 -30.07 -21.60
N SER A 837 -13.92 -31.38 -21.44
CA SER A 837 -13.05 -32.41 -22.03
C SER A 837 -13.82 -33.30 -23.01
N THR A 838 -13.10 -33.93 -23.94
CA THR A 838 -13.61 -35.07 -24.74
C THR A 838 -13.42 -36.42 -24.04
N GLY A 839 -12.89 -36.42 -22.82
CA GLY A 839 -12.46 -37.60 -22.08
C GLY A 839 -10.97 -37.92 -22.23
N GLY A 840 -10.44 -38.62 -21.22
CA GLY A 840 -9.06 -39.12 -21.22
C GLY A 840 -7.98 -38.07 -20.94
N VAL A 841 -8.32 -36.96 -20.30
CA VAL A 841 -7.39 -35.89 -19.91
C VAL A 841 -7.24 -35.86 -18.39
N VAL A 842 -6.01 -35.68 -17.93
CA VAL A 842 -5.68 -35.28 -16.55
C VAL A 842 -5.13 -33.86 -16.62
N LEU A 843 -5.82 -32.93 -15.97
CA LEU A 843 -5.50 -31.50 -16.03
C LEU A 843 -4.82 -31.05 -14.75
N ASP A 844 -3.72 -30.34 -14.89
CA ASP A 844 -2.99 -29.72 -13.79
C ASP A 844 -3.23 -28.21 -13.78
N SER A 845 -2.94 -27.50 -14.88
CA SER A 845 -3.12 -26.05 -14.91
C SER A 845 -3.41 -25.47 -16.29
N LEU A 846 -3.97 -24.26 -16.28
CA LEU A 846 -4.13 -23.36 -17.42
C LEU A 846 -3.23 -22.14 -17.26
N GLY A 847 -2.68 -21.65 -18.36
CA GLY A 847 -1.85 -20.44 -18.42
C GLY A 847 -2.31 -19.53 -19.54
N PHE A 848 -2.80 -18.33 -19.23
CA PHE A 848 -3.24 -17.36 -20.24
C PHE A 848 -2.07 -16.60 -20.84
N VAL A 849 -2.07 -16.44 -22.17
CA VAL A 849 -0.97 -15.83 -22.94
C VAL A 849 -1.38 -14.44 -23.44
N GLY A 850 -0.47 -13.47 -23.37
CA GLY A 850 -0.69 -12.08 -23.78
C GLY A 850 -0.47 -11.12 -22.63
N ASP A 851 -0.75 -9.84 -22.84
CA ASP A 851 -0.52 -8.79 -21.84
C ASP A 851 -1.58 -8.83 -20.73
N GLY A 852 -2.78 -9.34 -21.04
CA GLY A 852 -3.86 -9.36 -20.08
C GLY A 852 -4.29 -7.94 -19.67
N GLY A 853 -4.43 -7.70 -18.37
CA GLY A 853 -4.65 -6.39 -17.77
C GLY A 853 -3.38 -5.58 -17.49
N ALA A 854 -2.20 -6.03 -17.89
CA ALA A 854 -0.94 -5.34 -17.58
C ALA A 854 -0.81 -3.97 -18.26
N ASP A 855 -0.09 -3.06 -17.61
CA ASP A 855 0.26 -1.76 -18.16
C ASP A 855 1.43 -1.87 -19.13
N VAL A 856 1.14 -1.73 -20.42
CA VAL A 856 2.12 -1.81 -21.51
C VAL A 856 2.30 -0.49 -22.26
N THR A 857 1.73 0.60 -21.74
CA THR A 857 1.73 1.90 -22.40
C THR A 857 2.85 2.77 -21.80
N PRO A 858 3.84 3.21 -22.59
CA PRO A 858 4.89 4.08 -22.06
C PRO A 858 4.40 5.52 -21.80
N PRO A 859 5.01 6.23 -20.82
CA PRO A 859 4.68 7.63 -20.56
C PRO A 859 4.90 8.55 -21.76
N ALA A 860 4.07 9.59 -21.87
CA ALA A 860 4.31 10.73 -22.75
C ALA A 860 5.08 11.83 -22.00
N VAL A 861 6.13 12.38 -22.62
CA VAL A 861 7.00 13.38 -21.98
C VAL A 861 7.04 14.71 -22.74
N SER A 862 7.20 15.81 -21.98
CA SER A 862 7.43 17.15 -22.52
C SER A 862 8.36 17.96 -21.60
N ALA A 863 8.85 19.11 -22.08
CA ALA A 863 9.60 20.04 -21.25
C ALA A 863 9.02 21.46 -21.34
N THR A 864 8.93 22.13 -20.19
CA THR A 864 8.55 23.55 -20.09
C THR A 864 9.79 24.38 -19.76
N LEU A 865 10.01 25.44 -20.54
CA LEU A 865 11.07 26.41 -20.29
C LEU A 865 10.53 27.63 -19.53
N ASN A 866 11.34 28.18 -18.63
CA ASN A 866 11.09 29.49 -18.03
C ASN A 866 12.39 30.33 -18.00
N PRO A 867 12.45 31.48 -18.71
CA PRO A 867 11.37 32.05 -19.51
C PRO A 867 10.99 31.16 -20.72
N ALA A 868 9.71 31.20 -21.11
CA ALA A 868 9.16 30.32 -22.14
C ALA A 868 9.68 30.62 -23.56
N ALA A 869 10.16 31.85 -23.77
CA ALA A 869 10.75 32.28 -25.03
C ALA A 869 12.09 33.01 -24.78
N PRO A 870 13.03 32.94 -25.73
CA PRO A 870 14.29 33.67 -25.67
C PRO A 870 14.09 35.18 -25.45
N ASN A 871 14.80 35.76 -24.48
CA ASN A 871 14.78 37.19 -24.16
C ASN A 871 15.94 37.99 -24.77
N GLY A 872 16.80 37.33 -25.56
CA GLY A 872 17.81 37.93 -26.43
C GLY A 872 17.46 37.79 -27.92
N ALA A 873 18.35 38.26 -28.78
CA ALA A 873 18.22 38.16 -30.22
C ALA A 873 18.52 36.74 -30.74
N ASN A 874 18.05 36.41 -31.94
CA ASN A 874 18.39 35.19 -32.68
C ASN A 874 18.15 33.85 -31.93
N GLY A 875 17.17 33.84 -31.02
CA GLY A 875 16.81 32.67 -30.23
C GLY A 875 17.73 32.41 -29.02
N TRP A 876 18.52 33.40 -28.61
CA TRP A 876 19.36 33.34 -27.41
C TRP A 876 18.64 33.87 -26.18
N TYR A 877 18.91 33.25 -25.04
CA TYR A 877 18.52 33.74 -23.73
C TYR A 877 19.66 34.57 -23.14
N THR A 878 19.32 35.73 -22.57
CA THR A 878 20.23 36.65 -21.87
C THR A 878 20.02 36.59 -20.34
N SER A 879 19.39 35.53 -19.86
CA SER A 879 19.25 35.20 -18.44
C SER A 879 19.31 33.68 -18.25
N ASN A 880 19.32 33.23 -17.00
CA ASN A 880 19.17 31.81 -16.69
C ASN A 880 17.83 31.30 -17.22
N VAL A 881 17.84 30.03 -17.66
CA VAL A 881 16.65 29.32 -18.14
C VAL A 881 16.44 28.11 -17.25
N THR A 882 15.23 27.90 -16.78
CA THR A 882 14.86 26.69 -16.06
C THR A 882 14.12 25.74 -17.00
N VAL A 883 14.45 24.45 -16.94
CA VAL A 883 13.83 23.37 -17.71
C VAL A 883 13.11 22.45 -16.73
N THR A 884 11.80 22.33 -16.87
CA THR A 884 10.97 21.40 -16.09
C THR A 884 10.51 20.26 -16.99
N VAL A 885 10.74 19.00 -16.59
CA VAL A 885 10.27 17.82 -17.33
C VAL A 885 8.89 17.44 -16.83
N ASN A 886 7.91 17.39 -17.73
CA ASN A 886 6.57 16.90 -17.43
C ASN A 886 6.38 15.53 -18.07
N ALA A 887 5.56 14.70 -17.42
CA ALA A 887 5.20 13.38 -17.94
C ALA A 887 3.76 13.05 -17.55
N THR A 888 3.03 12.43 -18.46
CA THR A 888 1.66 11.92 -18.30
C THR A 888 1.59 10.49 -18.79
N ASP A 889 0.74 9.68 -18.20
CA ASP A 889 0.62 8.26 -18.49
C ASP A 889 -0.81 7.77 -18.17
N ASN A 890 -1.21 6.60 -18.68
CA ASN A 890 -2.47 5.91 -18.30
C ASN A 890 -2.35 5.23 -16.92
N GLY A 891 -1.13 5.06 -16.43
CA GLY A 891 -0.79 4.66 -15.08
C GLY A 891 -0.07 5.76 -14.30
N THR A 892 0.70 5.35 -13.30
CA THR A 892 1.48 6.26 -12.45
C THR A 892 2.91 6.38 -12.96
N VAL A 893 3.35 7.62 -13.22
CA VAL A 893 4.75 7.91 -13.60
C VAL A 893 5.68 7.71 -12.40
N ALA A 894 6.49 6.64 -12.42
CA ALA A 894 7.45 6.30 -11.38
C ALA A 894 8.64 7.26 -11.31
N SER A 895 9.22 7.63 -12.46
CA SER A 895 10.41 8.49 -12.48
C SER A 895 10.48 9.39 -13.71
N ARG A 896 11.13 10.55 -13.53
CA ARG A 896 11.52 11.47 -14.60
C ARG A 896 13.03 11.60 -14.60
N GLN A 897 13.62 11.50 -15.78
CA GLN A 897 15.07 11.56 -15.95
C GLN A 897 15.45 12.56 -17.04
N ARG A 898 16.64 13.15 -16.90
CA ARG A 898 17.22 14.08 -17.88
C ARG A 898 18.70 13.79 -18.10
N SER A 899 19.22 14.19 -19.27
CA SER A 899 20.62 14.11 -19.64
C SER A 899 21.07 15.40 -20.32
N THR A 900 22.28 15.87 -20.00
CA THR A 900 22.93 17.02 -20.64
C THR A 900 24.22 16.64 -21.38
N ASP A 901 24.51 15.35 -21.48
CA ASP A 901 25.74 14.79 -22.07
C ASP A 901 25.44 13.85 -23.26
N GLY A 902 24.30 14.06 -23.93
CA GLY A 902 23.90 13.29 -25.10
C GLY A 902 23.35 11.89 -24.76
N GLY A 903 22.88 11.67 -23.53
CA GLY A 903 22.28 10.42 -23.08
C GLY A 903 23.25 9.45 -22.43
N ALA A 904 24.51 9.85 -22.21
CA ALA A 904 25.51 9.01 -21.56
C ALA A 904 25.20 8.82 -20.07
N THR A 905 24.69 9.86 -19.41
CA THR A 905 24.20 9.77 -18.02
C THR A 905 22.79 10.35 -17.88
N TRP A 906 21.96 9.69 -17.07
CA TRP A 906 20.59 10.08 -16.77
C TRP A 906 20.45 10.39 -15.29
N VAL A 907 20.01 11.60 -14.96
CA VAL A 907 19.82 12.08 -13.59
C VAL A 907 18.35 12.39 -13.32
N ASN A 908 17.93 12.36 -12.06
CA ASN A 908 16.56 12.68 -11.65
C ASN A 908 16.13 14.08 -12.14
N ALA A 909 14.88 14.18 -12.62
CA ALA A 909 14.29 15.39 -13.20
C ALA A 909 12.98 15.81 -12.52
N ASN A 910 12.76 15.42 -11.26
CA ASN A 910 11.59 15.83 -10.48
C ASN A 910 11.66 17.32 -10.06
N THR A 911 12.86 17.90 -10.08
CA THR A 911 13.09 19.34 -9.87
C THR A 911 13.58 19.99 -11.15
N ALA A 912 13.22 21.27 -11.36
CA ALA A 912 13.67 22.02 -12.52
C ALA A 912 15.20 22.12 -12.59
N LEU A 913 15.76 21.98 -13.80
CA LEU A 913 17.17 22.24 -14.10
C LEU A 913 17.37 23.70 -14.46
N THR A 914 18.27 24.40 -13.78
CA THR A 914 18.73 25.73 -14.19
C THR A 914 19.92 25.63 -15.15
N ILE A 915 19.75 26.08 -16.39
CA ILE A 915 20.83 26.30 -17.35
C ILE A 915 21.51 27.63 -17.03
N ALA A 916 22.66 27.53 -16.35
CA ALA A 916 23.48 28.68 -15.97
C ALA A 916 24.73 28.85 -16.86
N THR A 917 25.18 27.80 -17.53
CA THR A 917 26.35 27.84 -18.42
C THR A 917 26.01 28.53 -19.74
N GLU A 918 26.93 29.34 -20.25
CA GLU A 918 26.80 29.97 -21.57
C GLU A 918 27.06 28.98 -22.70
N GLY A 919 26.50 29.27 -23.87
CA GLY A 919 26.57 28.44 -25.06
C GLY A 919 25.27 27.68 -25.34
N THR A 920 25.39 26.60 -26.11
CA THR A 920 24.25 25.73 -26.47
C THR A 920 24.23 24.51 -25.58
N THR A 921 23.15 24.33 -24.83
CA THR A 921 22.90 23.12 -24.02
C THR A 921 21.70 22.38 -24.59
N THR A 922 21.88 21.11 -24.93
CA THR A 922 20.78 20.19 -25.25
C THR A 922 20.44 19.38 -24.01
N VAL A 923 19.18 19.38 -23.61
CA VAL A 923 18.65 18.57 -22.52
C VAL A 923 17.78 17.48 -23.12
N LEU A 924 18.22 16.23 -23.01
CA LEU A 924 17.38 15.08 -23.28
C LEU A 924 16.57 14.74 -22.03
N TYR A 925 15.36 14.22 -22.18
CA TYR A 925 14.51 13.82 -21.06
C TYR A 925 13.66 12.61 -21.41
N ARG A 926 13.37 11.78 -20.40
CA ARG A 926 12.50 10.60 -20.51
C ARG A 926 11.79 10.36 -19.18
N ALA A 927 10.76 9.52 -19.19
CA ALA A 927 10.07 9.08 -17.99
C ALA A 927 9.86 7.57 -18.02
N THR A 928 9.66 6.99 -16.84
CA THR A 928 9.33 5.58 -16.64
C THR A 928 8.10 5.50 -15.75
N ASP A 929 7.13 4.65 -16.07
CA ASP A 929 5.96 4.38 -15.24
C ASP A 929 6.23 3.29 -14.18
N ASN A 930 5.23 2.97 -13.36
CA ASN A 930 5.28 1.89 -12.39
C ASN A 930 5.30 0.48 -13.04
N GLY A 931 4.88 0.36 -14.31
CA GLY A 931 4.99 -0.88 -15.10
C GLY A 931 6.40 -1.11 -15.67
N GLY A 932 7.30 -0.14 -15.53
CA GLY A 932 8.64 -0.17 -16.08
C GLY A 932 8.72 0.25 -17.55
N ASN A 933 7.63 0.71 -18.17
CA ASN A 933 7.65 1.19 -19.55
C ASN A 933 8.35 2.55 -19.59
N VAL A 934 9.23 2.74 -20.58
CA VAL A 934 10.05 3.94 -20.72
C VAL A 934 9.58 4.75 -21.92
N SER A 935 9.34 6.04 -21.71
CA SER A 935 8.96 6.97 -22.78
C SER A 935 10.01 7.02 -23.90
N GLU A 936 9.59 7.44 -25.08
CA GLU A 936 10.55 7.96 -26.06
C GLU A 936 11.34 9.14 -25.45
N VAL A 937 12.59 9.30 -25.91
CA VAL A 937 13.47 10.37 -25.42
C VAL A 937 13.07 11.69 -26.07
N GLY A 938 12.57 12.63 -25.26
CA GLY A 938 12.35 14.02 -25.65
C GLY A 938 13.64 14.83 -25.61
N SER A 939 13.65 15.98 -26.29
CA SER A 939 14.80 16.88 -26.35
C SER A 939 14.39 18.34 -26.36
N VAL A 940 15.16 19.20 -25.70
CA VAL A 940 15.05 20.66 -25.79
C VAL A 940 16.42 21.30 -25.83
N THR A 941 16.60 22.28 -26.72
CA THR A 941 17.87 23.00 -26.88
C THR A 941 17.74 24.43 -26.37
N VAL A 942 18.62 24.82 -25.45
CA VAL A 942 18.71 26.16 -24.89
C VAL A 942 20.02 26.81 -25.33
N LYS A 943 19.93 27.98 -25.96
CA LYS A 943 21.08 28.82 -26.32
C LYS A 943 21.13 29.99 -25.34
N ARG A 944 22.15 30.09 -24.49
CA ARG A 944 22.25 31.13 -23.46
C ARG A 944 23.55 31.92 -23.62
N ASP A 945 23.45 33.23 -23.58
CA ASP A 945 24.58 34.14 -23.61
C ASP A 945 24.25 35.38 -22.77
N THR A 946 25.02 35.59 -21.72
CA THR A 946 24.90 36.72 -20.79
C THR A 946 26.13 37.63 -20.81
N SER A 947 27.14 37.28 -21.59
CA SER A 947 28.43 37.96 -21.63
C SER A 947 28.41 38.99 -22.74
N GLN A 948 28.57 40.25 -22.38
CA GLN A 948 28.79 41.28 -23.40
C GLN A 948 30.11 41.01 -24.15
N PRO A 949 30.22 41.40 -25.44
CA PRO A 949 31.45 41.32 -26.20
C PRO A 949 32.64 41.97 -25.47
N ALA A 950 33.82 41.37 -25.58
CA ALA A 950 35.06 42.02 -25.19
C ALA A 950 35.60 42.84 -26.35
N ILE A 951 36.02 44.09 -26.09
CA ILE A 951 36.64 44.98 -27.08
C ILE A 951 38.06 45.30 -26.62
N ALA A 952 39.04 45.07 -27.48
CA ALA A 952 40.43 45.45 -27.26
C ALA A 952 40.84 46.54 -28.26
N VAL A 953 41.36 47.67 -27.77
CA VAL A 953 41.92 48.76 -28.59
C VAL A 953 43.44 48.71 -28.49
N SER A 954 44.13 48.79 -29.62
CA SER A 954 45.59 48.79 -29.73
C SER A 954 46.09 50.01 -30.47
N GLY A 955 47.31 50.47 -30.17
CA GLY A 955 47.90 51.69 -30.74
C GLY A 955 47.56 52.99 -30.02
N ALA A 956 46.58 52.98 -29.11
CA ALA A 956 46.34 54.04 -28.13
C ALA A 956 45.69 53.48 -26.86
N THR A 957 46.21 53.88 -25.69
CA THR A 957 45.57 53.62 -24.39
C THR A 957 44.85 54.88 -23.92
N ASP A 958 43.82 54.73 -23.07
CA ASP A 958 43.04 55.86 -22.59
C ASP A 958 43.91 56.92 -21.88
N GLY A 959 43.73 58.19 -22.25
CA GLY A 959 44.50 59.33 -21.78
C GLY A 959 45.91 59.49 -22.36
N ALA A 960 46.39 58.57 -23.22
CA ALA A 960 47.77 58.63 -23.71
C ALA A 960 47.99 59.73 -24.76
N SER A 961 49.20 60.30 -24.77
CA SER A 961 49.71 61.06 -25.91
C SER A 961 50.38 60.12 -26.90
N VAL A 962 49.85 60.06 -28.11
CA VAL A 962 50.34 59.20 -29.20
C VAL A 962 50.87 60.06 -30.34
N GLY A 963 52.00 59.64 -30.92
CA GLY A 963 52.53 60.25 -32.13
C GLY A 963 51.56 60.04 -33.29
N ASP A 964 51.25 61.09 -34.05
CA ASP A 964 50.28 61.03 -35.14
C ASP A 964 50.77 60.18 -36.34
N SER A 965 52.05 59.79 -36.36
CA SER A 965 52.59 58.87 -37.36
C SER A 965 52.05 57.42 -37.25
N GLY A 966 51.35 57.07 -36.16
CA GLY A 966 50.84 55.72 -35.86
C GLY A 966 49.42 55.40 -36.34
N ASN A 967 48.92 54.23 -35.94
CA ASN A 967 47.57 53.73 -36.20
C ASN A 967 46.92 53.25 -34.90
N VAL A 968 45.60 53.39 -34.79
CA VAL A 968 44.78 52.74 -33.74
C VAL A 968 43.91 51.66 -34.38
N THR A 969 43.90 50.46 -33.80
CA THR A 969 43.08 49.32 -34.25
C THR A 969 42.23 48.79 -33.10
N TRP A 970 41.21 48.01 -33.43
CA TRP A 970 40.37 47.34 -32.44
C TRP A 970 39.96 45.94 -32.90
N THR A 971 39.76 45.05 -31.94
CA THR A 971 39.17 43.73 -32.15
C THR A 971 38.03 43.52 -31.15
N ALA A 972 37.04 42.72 -31.54
CA ALA A 972 35.99 42.27 -30.64
C ALA A 972 35.93 40.74 -30.63
N THR A 973 35.72 40.14 -29.46
CA THR A 973 35.54 38.70 -29.30
C THR A 973 34.35 38.44 -28.39
N ASP A 974 33.60 37.40 -28.69
CA ASP A 974 32.57 36.87 -27.81
C ASP A 974 32.69 35.34 -27.76
N GLY A 975 32.52 34.77 -26.56
CA GLY A 975 32.78 33.36 -26.29
C GLY A 975 31.57 32.44 -26.49
N ALA A 976 30.36 33.00 -26.57
CA ALA A 976 29.11 32.24 -26.56
C ALA A 976 28.33 32.39 -27.87
N SER A 977 27.62 33.50 -28.08
CA SER A 977 26.82 33.70 -29.30
C SER A 977 27.65 34.16 -30.50
N GLY A 978 28.86 34.66 -30.25
CA GLY A 978 29.78 35.22 -31.23
C GLY A 978 29.43 36.66 -31.60
N ILE A 979 30.34 37.34 -32.28
CA ILE A 979 30.14 38.74 -32.70
C ILE A 979 29.15 38.82 -33.87
N ASP A 980 28.19 39.75 -33.75
CA ASP A 980 27.25 40.14 -34.80
C ASP A 980 27.78 41.34 -35.58
N THR A 981 28.08 42.44 -34.88
CA THR A 981 28.60 43.67 -35.51
C THR A 981 29.67 44.34 -34.67
N VAL A 982 30.62 45.03 -35.34
CA VAL A 982 31.59 45.93 -34.73
C VAL A 982 31.61 47.23 -35.51
N SER A 983 31.55 48.36 -34.80
CA SER A 983 31.61 49.69 -35.39
C SER A 983 32.47 50.62 -34.55
N ALA A 984 33.09 51.62 -35.17
CA ALA A 984 33.89 52.61 -34.47
C ALA A 984 33.56 54.02 -34.94
N ARG A 985 33.64 54.98 -34.02
CA ARG A 985 33.52 56.41 -34.28
C ARG A 985 34.68 57.16 -33.65
N VAL A 986 35.32 58.06 -34.38
CA VAL A 986 36.29 59.02 -33.85
C VAL A 986 35.67 60.41 -33.89
N ASP A 987 35.61 61.08 -32.74
CA ASP A 987 34.98 62.40 -32.57
C ASP A 987 33.56 62.49 -33.15
N GLY A 988 32.80 61.40 -33.02
CA GLY A 988 31.44 61.28 -33.55
C GLY A 988 31.34 60.84 -35.02
N ALA A 989 32.41 60.96 -35.81
CA ALA A 989 32.47 60.53 -37.21
C ALA A 989 32.72 59.01 -37.31
N ALA A 990 32.02 58.33 -38.23
CA ALA A 990 32.19 56.89 -38.42
C ALA A 990 33.56 56.57 -39.04
N VAL A 991 34.24 55.56 -38.50
CA VAL A 991 35.46 55.00 -39.10
C VAL A 991 35.05 53.85 -40.02
N PRO A 992 35.51 53.81 -41.29
CA PRO A 992 35.22 52.70 -42.20
C PRO A 992 35.62 51.35 -41.59
N ALA A 993 34.79 50.33 -41.83
CA ALA A 993 35.07 48.96 -41.38
C ALA A 993 36.40 48.44 -41.97
N ASP A 994 37.09 47.60 -41.21
CA ASP A 994 38.32 46.88 -41.61
C ASP A 994 39.57 47.74 -41.91
N GLN A 995 39.57 49.02 -41.54
CA GLN A 995 40.73 49.90 -41.67
C GLN A 995 41.23 50.40 -40.32
N PRO A 996 42.55 50.39 -40.06
CA PRO A 996 43.11 51.08 -38.91
C PRO A 996 42.79 52.58 -38.96
N LEU A 997 42.52 53.18 -37.80
CA LEU A 997 42.43 54.63 -37.66
C LEU A 997 43.82 55.24 -37.78
N ALA A 998 44.13 55.78 -38.95
CA ALA A 998 45.39 56.48 -39.20
C ALA A 998 45.41 57.84 -38.50
N LEU A 999 46.30 57.99 -37.50
CA LEU A 999 46.30 59.14 -36.60
C LEU A 999 46.65 60.45 -37.31
N TRP A 1000 47.48 60.42 -38.34
CA TRP A 1000 47.89 61.60 -39.10
C TRP A 1000 46.74 62.28 -39.83
N LYS A 1001 45.63 61.57 -40.07
CA LYS A 1001 44.41 62.13 -40.68
C LYS A 1001 43.54 62.90 -39.68
N LEU A 1002 43.82 62.78 -38.38
CA LEU A 1002 43.13 63.53 -37.33
C LEU A 1002 43.81 64.89 -37.13
N THR A 1003 43.12 65.85 -36.52
CA THR A 1003 43.82 67.07 -36.06
C THR A 1003 44.85 66.72 -34.98
N LEU A 1004 45.76 67.63 -34.63
CA LEU A 1004 46.54 67.47 -33.40
C LEU A 1004 45.67 67.91 -32.22
N GLY A 1005 45.69 67.15 -31.13
CA GLY A 1005 44.86 67.44 -29.96
C GLY A 1005 44.13 66.21 -29.43
N SER A 1006 43.12 66.45 -28.58
CA SER A 1006 42.35 65.38 -27.95
C SER A 1006 41.33 64.77 -28.91
N HIS A 1007 41.30 63.45 -28.95
CA HIS A 1007 40.38 62.65 -29.76
C HIS A 1007 39.69 61.61 -28.87
N THR A 1008 38.45 61.30 -29.22
CA THR A 1008 37.66 60.27 -28.56
C THR A 1008 37.27 59.19 -29.57
N LEU A 1009 37.84 58.00 -29.43
CA LEU A 1009 37.44 56.81 -30.17
C LEU A 1009 36.41 56.02 -29.37
N VAL A 1010 35.23 55.82 -29.94
CA VAL A 1010 34.16 55.00 -29.40
C VAL A 1010 34.02 53.76 -30.27
N VAL A 1011 34.38 52.59 -29.75
CA VAL A 1011 34.18 51.30 -30.41
C VAL A 1011 32.97 50.63 -29.78
N THR A 1012 32.01 50.21 -30.59
CA THR A 1012 30.81 49.49 -30.16
C THR A 1012 30.75 48.13 -30.84
N ALA A 1013 30.67 47.07 -30.05
CA ALA A 1013 30.49 45.70 -30.52
C ALA A 1013 29.17 45.15 -29.99
N LYS A 1014 28.46 44.39 -30.83
CA LYS A 1014 27.23 43.69 -30.50
C LYS A 1014 27.41 42.21 -30.84
N ASP A 1015 27.00 41.32 -29.94
CA ASP A 1015 26.97 39.87 -30.20
C ASP A 1015 25.65 39.41 -30.85
N ARG A 1016 25.56 38.12 -31.16
CA ARG A 1016 24.37 37.51 -31.77
C ARG A 1016 23.22 37.31 -30.79
N ALA A 1017 23.47 37.33 -29.49
CA ALA A 1017 22.44 37.37 -28.44
C ALA A 1017 21.86 38.78 -28.24
N GLY A 1018 22.45 39.78 -28.88
CA GLY A 1018 22.01 41.16 -28.87
C GLY A 1018 22.60 42.01 -27.75
N LEU A 1019 23.56 41.49 -26.97
CA LEU A 1019 24.24 42.28 -25.95
C LEU A 1019 25.26 43.19 -26.63
N VAL A 1020 25.40 44.39 -26.08
CA VAL A 1020 26.22 45.45 -26.65
C VAL A 1020 27.26 45.89 -25.63
N ARG A 1021 28.52 45.98 -26.07
CA ARG A 1021 29.60 46.63 -25.35
C ARG A 1021 30.04 47.87 -26.11
N THR A 1022 30.26 48.96 -25.38
CA THR A 1022 30.96 50.13 -25.91
C THR A 1022 32.20 50.39 -25.07
N THR A 1023 33.33 50.62 -25.75
CA THR A 1023 34.59 51.05 -25.16
C THR A 1023 34.93 52.43 -25.72
N THR A 1024 35.20 53.36 -24.82
CA THR A 1024 35.66 54.71 -25.18
C THR A 1024 37.13 54.83 -24.82
N THR A 1025 37.96 55.22 -25.79
CA THR A 1025 39.38 55.50 -25.61
C THR A 1025 39.63 56.94 -25.99
N THR A 1026 40.00 57.76 -25.01
CA THR A 1026 40.48 59.12 -25.26
C THR A 1026 42.00 59.07 -25.48
N PHE A 1027 42.50 59.82 -26.45
CA PHE A 1027 43.95 59.96 -26.65
C PHE A 1027 44.26 61.34 -27.24
N THR A 1028 45.49 61.79 -27.08
CA THR A 1028 45.96 63.05 -27.67
C THR A 1028 46.93 62.74 -28.80
N THR A 1029 46.60 63.14 -30.02
CA THR A 1029 47.54 63.10 -31.15
C THR A 1029 48.53 64.25 -30.99
N THR A 1030 49.81 63.90 -30.97
CA THR A 1030 50.91 64.86 -30.83
C THR A 1030 51.89 64.69 -31.96
N THR A 1031 52.63 65.75 -32.23
CA THR A 1031 53.75 65.71 -33.15
C THR A 1031 55.01 66.21 -32.46
N SER A 1032 56.14 65.86 -33.04
CA SER A 1032 57.46 66.33 -32.65
C SER A 1032 58.34 66.25 -33.87
N LEU A 1033 59.56 66.78 -33.81
CA LEU A 1033 60.48 66.67 -34.95
C LEU A 1033 60.77 65.21 -35.32
N THR A 1034 60.79 64.32 -34.32
CA THR A 1034 60.92 62.87 -34.51
C THR A 1034 59.66 62.26 -35.13
N GLU A 1035 58.47 62.64 -34.67
CA GLU A 1035 57.21 62.12 -35.23
C GLU A 1035 56.95 62.62 -36.65
N LEU A 1036 57.24 63.89 -36.94
CA LEU A 1036 57.17 64.45 -38.29
C LEU A 1036 58.13 63.75 -39.27
N THR A 1037 59.29 63.30 -38.77
CA THR A 1037 60.21 62.46 -39.56
C THR A 1037 59.57 61.10 -39.86
N LYS A 1038 59.08 60.39 -38.84
CA LYS A 1038 58.39 59.10 -39.02
C LYS A 1038 57.16 59.22 -39.92
N LEU A 1039 56.42 60.31 -39.83
CA LEU A 1039 55.25 60.59 -40.66
C LEU A 1039 55.67 60.79 -42.13
N THR A 1040 56.73 61.56 -42.38
CA THR A 1040 57.26 61.76 -43.74
C THR A 1040 57.69 60.43 -44.36
N GLU A 1041 58.45 59.62 -43.63
CA GLU A 1041 58.88 58.29 -44.08
C GLU A 1041 57.68 57.36 -44.32
N ARG A 1042 56.67 57.40 -43.43
CA ARG A 1042 55.45 56.61 -43.58
C ARG A 1042 54.72 57.00 -44.86
N LEU A 1043 54.46 58.28 -45.07
CA LEU A 1043 53.72 58.77 -46.22
C LEU A 1043 54.49 58.50 -47.52
N ALA A 1044 55.82 58.51 -47.50
CA ALA A 1044 56.65 58.07 -48.62
C ALA A 1044 56.50 56.57 -48.91
N ARG A 1045 56.54 55.71 -47.88
CA ARG A 1045 56.28 54.26 -48.03
C ARG A 1045 54.87 53.97 -48.55
N GLU A 1046 53.88 54.76 -48.13
CA GLU A 1046 52.49 54.67 -48.63
C GLU A 1046 52.33 55.26 -50.05
N GLY A 1047 53.39 55.81 -50.65
CA GLY A 1047 53.39 56.38 -52.00
C GLY A 1047 52.74 57.76 -52.11
N LEU A 1048 52.45 58.40 -50.96
CA LEU A 1048 51.81 59.71 -50.85
C LEU A 1048 52.84 60.86 -50.94
N VAL A 1049 54.12 60.57 -50.69
CA VAL A 1049 55.25 61.46 -50.93
C VAL A 1049 56.09 60.88 -52.07
N THR A 1050 56.45 61.70 -53.06
CA THR A 1050 57.30 61.26 -54.18
C THR A 1050 58.73 61.03 -53.69
N ARG A 1051 59.49 60.17 -54.37
CA ARG A 1051 60.87 59.85 -53.96
C ARG A 1051 61.80 61.08 -53.93
N SER A 1052 61.58 62.03 -54.84
CA SER A 1052 62.28 63.33 -54.80
C SER A 1052 61.80 64.19 -53.63
N GLY A 1053 60.50 64.17 -53.34
CA GLY A 1053 59.91 64.86 -52.19
C GLY A 1053 60.47 64.36 -50.86
N GLU A 1054 60.50 63.04 -50.64
CA GLU A 1054 61.05 62.39 -49.45
C GLU A 1054 62.49 62.85 -49.18
N THR A 1055 63.36 62.77 -50.19
CA THR A 1055 64.77 63.20 -50.08
C THR A 1055 64.90 64.67 -49.66
N LEU A 1056 64.07 65.55 -50.23
CA LEU A 1056 64.11 66.98 -49.95
C LEU A 1056 63.55 67.31 -48.56
N LEU A 1057 62.43 66.69 -48.20
CA LEU A 1057 61.73 66.85 -46.93
C LEU A 1057 62.58 66.31 -45.77
N GLU A 1058 63.10 65.09 -45.88
CA GLU A 1058 64.00 64.51 -44.88
C GLU A 1058 65.26 65.36 -44.67
N LYS A 1059 65.87 65.87 -45.76
CA LYS A 1059 67.03 66.75 -45.64
C LYS A 1059 66.72 67.99 -44.79
N ARG A 1060 65.52 68.55 -44.92
CA ARG A 1060 65.07 69.68 -44.09
C ARG A 1060 64.80 69.26 -42.65
N LEU A 1061 64.17 68.12 -42.41
CA LEU A 1061 63.95 67.60 -41.05
C LEU A 1061 65.27 67.27 -40.34
N GLN A 1062 66.23 66.63 -41.01
CA GLN A 1062 67.56 66.35 -40.47
C GLN A 1062 68.33 67.63 -40.14
N GLN A 1063 68.27 68.63 -41.02
CA GLN A 1063 68.92 69.92 -40.78
C GLN A 1063 68.23 70.69 -39.64
N ALA A 1064 66.90 70.62 -39.54
CA ALA A 1064 66.14 71.14 -38.41
C ALA A 1064 66.55 70.44 -37.11
N ALA A 1065 66.66 69.10 -37.10
CA ALA A 1065 67.04 68.33 -35.92
C ALA A 1065 68.45 68.66 -35.44
N LYS A 1066 69.40 68.78 -36.38
CA LYS A 1066 70.77 69.23 -36.11
C LYS A 1066 70.81 70.64 -35.51
N ASN A 1067 69.90 71.53 -35.94
CA ASN A 1067 69.82 72.89 -35.42
C ASN A 1067 69.15 72.95 -34.03
N VAL A 1068 68.09 72.17 -33.79
CA VAL A 1068 67.46 72.04 -32.46
C VAL A 1068 68.46 71.48 -31.44
N ALA A 1069 69.17 70.39 -31.78
CA ALA A 1069 70.18 69.79 -30.91
C ALA A 1069 71.35 70.75 -30.59
N ALA A 1070 71.66 71.68 -31.50
CA ALA A 1070 72.68 72.71 -31.30
C ALA A 1070 72.14 73.99 -30.60
N GLY A 1071 70.90 73.98 -30.09
CA GLY A 1071 70.26 75.12 -29.42
C GLY A 1071 69.88 76.29 -30.35
N ARG A 1072 70.04 76.14 -31.68
CA ARG A 1072 69.78 77.18 -32.68
C ARG A 1072 68.33 77.12 -33.16
N LYS A 1073 67.40 77.54 -32.30
CA LYS A 1073 65.94 77.44 -32.54
C LYS A 1073 65.48 78.17 -33.81
N ASP A 1074 65.95 79.40 -34.07
CA ASP A 1074 65.57 80.15 -35.28
C ASP A 1074 66.03 79.47 -36.58
N ALA A 1075 67.22 78.87 -36.56
CA ALA A 1075 67.74 78.11 -37.69
C ALA A 1075 66.97 76.79 -37.89
N ALA A 1076 66.45 76.17 -36.83
CA ALA A 1076 65.58 75.01 -36.95
C ALA A 1076 64.20 75.40 -37.51
N ILE A 1077 63.63 76.51 -37.04
CA ILE A 1077 62.37 77.07 -37.55
C ILE A 1077 62.48 77.38 -39.04
N SER A 1078 63.57 78.03 -39.49
CA SER A 1078 63.79 78.32 -40.91
C SER A 1078 63.81 77.05 -41.77
N GLN A 1079 64.43 75.98 -41.28
CA GLN A 1079 64.44 74.69 -42.01
C GLN A 1079 63.06 74.03 -42.05
N LEU A 1080 62.27 74.13 -40.97
CA LEU A 1080 60.89 73.64 -40.95
C LEU A 1080 59.96 74.50 -41.82
N GLN A 1081 60.20 75.81 -41.95
CA GLN A 1081 59.47 76.67 -42.88
C GLN A 1081 59.76 76.29 -44.33
N GLU A 1082 61.01 75.99 -44.67
CA GLU A 1082 61.36 75.42 -45.98
C GLU A 1082 60.74 74.03 -46.17
N PHE A 1083 60.69 73.19 -45.13
CA PHE A 1083 59.98 71.91 -45.16
C PHE A 1083 58.50 72.09 -45.52
N VAL A 1084 57.81 73.06 -44.90
CA VAL A 1084 56.40 73.38 -45.21
C VAL A 1084 56.23 73.78 -46.68
N VAL A 1085 57.14 74.61 -47.21
CA VAL A 1085 57.11 75.01 -48.63
C VAL A 1085 57.25 73.80 -49.54
N LEU A 1086 58.16 72.89 -49.21
CA LEU A 1086 58.39 71.66 -49.98
C LEU A 1086 57.19 70.70 -49.87
N ALA A 1087 56.57 70.58 -48.69
CA ALA A 1087 55.44 69.68 -48.43
C ALA A 1087 54.17 70.11 -49.18
N LYS A 1088 54.01 71.42 -49.44
CA LYS A 1088 52.89 71.98 -50.24
C LYS A 1088 53.01 71.73 -51.74
N SER A 1089 54.20 71.38 -52.23
CA SER A 1089 54.40 71.15 -53.65
C SER A 1089 53.82 69.80 -54.06
N ALA A 1090 52.84 69.81 -54.96
CA ALA A 1090 52.26 68.59 -55.52
C ALA A 1090 53.29 67.69 -56.25
N ALA A 1091 54.45 68.23 -56.64
CA ALA A 1091 55.56 67.46 -57.19
C ALA A 1091 56.31 66.63 -56.13
N ASN A 1092 56.18 67.01 -54.85
CA ASN A 1092 56.86 66.37 -53.72
C ASN A 1092 55.90 65.54 -52.87
N VAL A 1093 54.67 66.01 -52.65
CA VAL A 1093 53.62 65.29 -51.92
C VAL A 1093 52.39 65.24 -52.82
N SER A 1094 52.11 64.07 -53.38
CA SER A 1094 51.08 63.87 -54.40
C SER A 1094 49.67 63.91 -53.81
N ASP A 1095 49.52 63.52 -52.54
CA ASP A 1095 48.24 63.52 -51.84
C ASP A 1095 48.03 64.81 -51.04
N THR A 1096 46.89 65.45 -51.27
CA THR A 1096 46.57 66.73 -50.63
C THR A 1096 46.35 66.61 -49.13
N THR A 1097 45.87 65.46 -48.63
CA THR A 1097 45.69 65.21 -47.20
C THR A 1097 47.03 65.00 -46.51
N ALA A 1098 47.92 64.20 -47.13
CA ALA A 1098 49.29 63.98 -46.66
C ALA A 1098 50.09 65.29 -46.62
N SER A 1099 49.95 66.12 -47.66
CA SER A 1099 50.55 67.46 -47.72
C SER A 1099 50.07 68.35 -46.57
N ALA A 1100 48.76 68.38 -46.31
CA ALA A 1100 48.16 69.13 -45.22
C ALA A 1100 48.62 68.64 -43.83
N ALA A 1101 48.73 67.32 -43.63
CA ALA A 1101 49.20 66.73 -42.37
C ALA A 1101 50.67 67.07 -42.09
N LEU A 1102 51.55 66.90 -43.07
CA LEU A 1102 52.97 67.27 -42.96
C LEU A 1102 53.15 68.76 -42.67
N GLN A 1103 52.35 69.62 -43.30
CA GLN A 1103 52.34 71.04 -43.00
C GLN A 1103 51.90 71.30 -41.56
N ARG A 1104 50.73 70.80 -41.18
CA ARG A 1104 50.14 70.99 -39.83
C ARG A 1104 51.16 70.64 -38.75
N ASP A 1105 51.85 69.52 -38.94
CA ASP A 1105 52.81 69.02 -37.99
C ASP A 1105 54.09 69.85 -37.94
N ALA A 1106 54.64 70.21 -39.10
CA ALA A 1106 55.79 71.11 -39.16
C ALA A 1106 55.48 72.48 -38.52
N ASP A 1107 54.28 73.02 -38.74
CA ASP A 1107 53.80 74.26 -38.14
C ASP A 1107 53.66 74.13 -36.61
N ALA A 1108 53.17 73.00 -36.11
CA ALA A 1108 53.10 72.72 -34.66
C ALA A 1108 54.50 72.55 -34.03
N VAL A 1109 55.44 71.88 -34.70
CA VAL A 1109 56.83 71.78 -34.24
C VAL A 1109 57.51 73.16 -34.24
N ILE A 1110 57.31 73.97 -35.28
CA ILE A 1110 57.78 75.37 -35.32
C ILE A 1110 57.24 76.16 -34.13
N ALA A 1111 55.94 76.04 -33.84
CA ALA A 1111 55.32 76.73 -32.72
C ALA A 1111 55.92 76.30 -31.38
N SER A 1112 56.25 75.02 -31.19
CA SER A 1112 56.90 74.51 -29.97
C SER A 1112 58.37 74.97 -29.81
N LEU A 1113 59.02 75.36 -30.90
CA LEU A 1113 60.40 75.86 -30.93
C LEU A 1113 60.50 77.38 -30.75
N ARG A 1114 59.39 78.11 -30.83
CA ARG A 1114 59.31 79.53 -30.45
C ARG A 1114 59.12 79.63 -28.94
#